data_AF-Q58789-F1
#
_entry.id   AF-Q58789-F1
#
_cell.length_a   1.000
_cell.length_b   1.000
_cell.length_c   1.000
_cell.angle_alpha   90.00
_cell.angle_beta   90.00
_cell.angle_gamma   90.00
#
_symmetry.space_group_name_H-M   'P 1'
#
loop_
_entity.id
_entity.type
_entity.pdbx_description
1 polymer ?
#
loop_
_entity_poly.entity_id
_entity_poly.type
_entity_poly.pdbx_seq_one_letter_code
_entity_poly.pdbx_strand_id
1 'polypeptide(L)'
;MMWGMPNIKLKFIYLCILLFVFMASMLNSVSGLKTIFYDDFENWSGWYNYSSGAVEQSSNYAHSGIYSLRKFLNDDPNGGYKLIGKEIGRDIVMEGWIYRPLPYVSGRWDRIGIEDENFNGYSIRIEHDYNKIAIETRENGIAVNTLVITNWNPPENQWYYFKFYIYSNGTLRLEVYYENGSLGATVSAIDNIYTKFDRVVVHGGQDYYVDDLRISDLYPPLRVRYIEEYNATATVDGTGKTNYSYGLTGHIIIENTAPYKEDTLNDVWVAVDIKNNASGLRLVYNGTPKGVFIESSAPAYTNLPNANTYIHIPILPNNSYVEYEFDIDASQTLPILVNETYDVTKIPANKMSEWTVNLIVYLNKNLVPNGENVNVNVIKYLSNGQFYDNFENWTGWNQYKNGIVQWSSIQSHSGNYSLEKYGISTSLNNDPNGGYKLLPKEIGRDVVISGWVYRPSNWGGGPIDRIGLEDENFDGYSFEVNHYSNYISIDRRTNGNPTEISPEVYWNPPEDEWYYFELKIYSNGTITFSTYYQNGSLAATVSTIDNTYTKFDRVVIHGGYVYYVDDLEVNSKNFDFYGDKNWKYLEITSANSSEGTAVLFDGDYFKKDYNTSNLNAINWTNITLNWSNDSATLVFNVLGNYSYSERDNILAKYGFAKILFNYNGTNTNTSIKGVYASGSYSISTDHGTTGEINIWIENVTFKNDAKSYSFNLTNLNIWAVNKSAYELYWNPFNKSIWIDGSNYTITPNIDIPPGEVWNSKTYNFTFSGVPIVWANCSFTLSKKDYILLNEVSQIGSSYVVVEEIYVVGSYLIKVTKHIVPDADGTYDIYIVVENIGSVKTPEYVYVYDLIPKNFTVSDEWVNQSSMLIAEGNHTITTNPRYNLSMWWALHAIYPGADGDGNWNDTAEILANKTVVIHYKLNGTGEFYPSDAFIVGIDPTNSLLPTTSPKITTVAGTVENNFEIFLILINVIFGLGILTKRNIRNNK
;
A
#
# COMPACT_ATOMS: atom_id res chain seq x y z
N MET A 1 63.13 -31.67 27.95
CA MET A 1 63.55 -30.49 27.17
C MET A 1 62.90 -30.58 25.80
N MET A 2 61.68 -30.06 25.66
CA MET A 2 61.04 -29.82 24.35
C MET A 2 60.37 -28.46 24.46
N TRP A 3 61.12 -27.46 24.03
CA TRP A 3 60.60 -26.15 23.67
C TRP A 3 60.00 -26.25 22.27
N GLY A 4 58.83 -25.66 22.09
CA GLY A 4 58.16 -25.59 20.80
C GLY A 4 56.80 -24.93 20.92
N MET A 5 56.74 -23.74 21.50
CA MET A 5 55.57 -22.85 21.36
C MET A 5 55.83 -21.87 20.21
N PRO A 6 55.17 -22.04 19.06
CA PRO A 6 54.89 -20.91 18.18
C PRO A 6 53.38 -20.71 17.97
N ASN A 7 53.02 -19.47 17.64
CA ASN A 7 51.79 -19.05 16.95
C ASN A 7 50.52 -18.68 17.75
N ILE A 8 50.65 -18.01 18.90
CA ILE A 8 49.52 -17.18 19.42
C ILE A 8 49.39 -15.85 18.65
N LYS A 9 50.51 -15.24 18.21
CA LYS A 9 50.44 -13.96 17.46
C LYS A 9 49.77 -14.07 16.08
N LEU A 10 49.89 -15.21 15.40
CA LEU A 10 49.28 -15.39 14.08
C LEU A 10 47.75 -15.53 14.17
N LYS A 11 47.23 -16.22 15.20
CA LYS A 11 45.77 -16.37 15.41
C LYS A 11 45.08 -15.04 15.70
N PHE A 12 45.74 -14.12 16.40
CA PHE A 12 45.13 -12.81 16.71
C PHE A 12 45.04 -11.91 15.47
N ILE A 13 46.04 -11.95 14.58
CA ILE A 13 46.02 -11.22 13.31
C ILE A 13 44.92 -11.77 12.38
N TYR A 14 44.78 -13.09 12.29
CA TYR A 14 43.71 -13.70 11.48
C TYR A 14 42.31 -13.36 12.03
N LEU A 15 42.12 -13.32 13.35
CA LEU A 15 40.83 -12.93 13.93
C LEU A 15 40.51 -11.45 13.67
N CYS A 16 41.50 -10.55 13.74
CA CYS A 16 41.31 -9.13 13.43
C CYS A 16 41.01 -8.90 11.94
N ILE A 17 41.67 -9.64 11.03
CA ILE A 17 41.39 -9.56 9.59
C ILE A 17 39.99 -10.13 9.30
N LEU A 18 39.57 -11.23 9.95
CA LEU A 18 38.22 -11.77 9.76
C LEU A 18 37.15 -10.79 10.25
N LEU A 19 37.36 -10.13 11.39
CA LEU A 19 36.45 -9.09 11.90
C LEU A 19 36.40 -7.87 10.99
N PHE A 20 37.53 -7.45 10.42
CA PHE A 20 37.56 -6.32 9.47
C PHE A 20 36.89 -6.67 8.14
N VAL A 21 37.02 -7.91 7.66
CA VAL A 21 36.32 -8.40 6.47
C VAL A 21 34.82 -8.57 6.75
N PHE A 22 34.43 -9.01 7.96
CA PHE A 22 33.01 -9.11 8.33
C PHE A 22 32.35 -7.73 8.50
N MET A 23 33.06 -6.75 9.07
CA MET A 23 32.60 -5.36 9.12
C MET A 23 32.56 -4.72 7.72
N ALA A 24 33.53 -5.00 6.86
CA ALA A 24 33.52 -4.50 5.48
C ALA A 24 32.44 -5.16 4.61
N SER A 25 32.06 -6.42 4.85
CA SER A 25 30.95 -7.08 4.15
C SER A 25 29.56 -6.67 4.66
N MET A 26 29.47 -6.03 5.83
CA MET A 26 28.23 -5.39 6.30
C MET A 26 28.12 -3.91 5.90
N LEU A 27 29.14 -3.39 5.20
CA LEU A 27 29.06 -2.14 4.44
C LEU A 27 28.79 -2.40 2.96
N ASN A 28 27.90 -3.33 2.64
CA ASN A 28 26.99 -3.08 1.52
C ASN A 28 25.89 -2.17 2.05
N SER A 29 26.27 -0.94 2.42
CA SER A 29 25.26 0.12 2.47
C SER A 29 24.70 0.18 1.06
N VAL A 30 23.45 -0.24 0.88
CA VAL A 30 22.64 0.21 -0.24
C VAL A 30 22.87 1.71 -0.28
N SER A 31 23.54 2.21 -1.32
CA SER A 31 23.78 3.63 -1.47
C SER A 31 22.44 4.26 -1.81
N GLY A 32 21.57 4.37 -0.82
CA GLY A 32 20.48 5.33 -0.86
C GLY A 32 21.09 6.71 -1.06
N LEU A 33 20.29 7.61 -1.64
CA LEU A 33 20.56 9.04 -1.69
C LEU A 33 21.36 9.48 -0.46
N LYS A 34 22.57 10.00 -0.66
CA LYS A 34 23.31 10.59 0.45
C LYS A 34 22.51 11.81 0.88
N THR A 35 21.72 11.63 1.94
CA THR A 35 21.00 12.71 2.59
C THR A 35 22.04 13.75 3.03
N ILE A 36 21.93 14.94 2.46
CA ILE A 36 22.75 16.10 2.80
C ILE A 36 22.12 16.80 4.01
N PHE A 37 20.79 16.91 3.98
CA PHE A 37 19.96 17.58 4.98
C PHE A 37 18.67 16.79 5.13
N TYR A 38 18.18 16.62 6.36
CA TYR A 38 16.85 16.09 6.65
C TYR A 38 16.33 16.67 7.95
N ASP A 39 15.04 16.99 7.97
CA ASP A 39 14.31 17.43 9.15
C ASP A 39 12.87 16.89 9.06
N ASP A 40 12.54 15.98 9.97
CA ASP A 40 11.18 15.49 10.24
C ASP A 40 10.44 16.35 11.27
N PHE A 41 11.10 17.42 11.75
CA PHE A 41 10.56 18.35 12.74
C PHE A 41 10.16 17.73 14.08
N GLU A 42 10.49 16.46 14.34
CA GLU A 42 10.28 15.82 15.64
C GLU A 42 11.19 16.43 16.72
N ASN A 43 12.37 16.90 16.30
CA ASN A 43 13.33 17.61 17.14
C ASN A 43 13.53 19.06 16.68
N TRP A 44 12.80 20.01 17.28
CA TRP A 44 12.92 21.44 16.93
C TRP A 44 14.27 22.05 17.32
N SER A 45 15.16 22.16 16.35
CA SER A 45 16.50 22.75 16.53
C SER A 45 17.04 23.34 15.23
N GLY A 46 17.86 24.40 15.34
CA GLY A 46 18.57 24.99 14.20
C GLY A 46 17.74 25.86 13.25
N TRP A 47 16.43 25.99 13.47
CA TRP A 47 15.57 26.93 12.74
C TRP A 47 15.69 28.35 13.31
N TYR A 48 15.87 29.31 12.41
CA TYR A 48 15.95 30.74 12.71
C TYR A 48 14.84 31.47 11.97
N ASN A 49 14.29 32.49 12.60
CA ASN A 49 13.36 33.40 11.94
C ASN A 49 14.11 34.28 10.92
N TYR A 50 13.49 34.53 9.77
CA TYR A 50 14.01 35.41 8.74
C TYR A 50 13.23 36.72 8.65
N SER A 51 13.95 37.84 8.68
CA SER A 51 13.40 39.20 8.65
C SER A 51 12.35 39.38 9.77
N SER A 52 11.13 39.81 9.44
CA SER A 52 10.01 39.96 10.38
C SER A 52 9.13 38.71 10.46
N GLY A 53 9.52 37.60 9.82
CA GLY A 53 8.74 36.36 9.82
C GLY A 53 9.00 35.48 11.03
N ALA A 54 8.20 34.42 11.16
CA ALA A 54 8.43 33.39 12.15
C ALA A 54 8.02 32.00 11.66
N VAL A 55 8.77 31.00 12.12
CA VAL A 55 8.44 29.57 11.99
C VAL A 55 8.48 28.92 13.36
N GLU A 56 7.65 27.90 13.59
CA GLU A 56 7.59 27.14 14.84
C GLU A 56 7.36 25.65 14.60
N GLN A 57 7.68 24.82 15.58
CA GLN A 57 7.22 23.43 15.62
C GLN A 57 5.73 23.41 15.99
N SER A 58 4.94 22.60 15.31
CA SER A 58 3.50 22.50 15.53
C SER A 58 3.02 21.06 15.45
N SER A 59 2.09 20.69 16.35
CA SER A 59 1.38 19.41 16.31
C SER A 59 -0.04 19.52 15.71
N ASN A 60 -0.40 20.68 15.15
CA ASN A 60 -1.74 20.87 14.56
C ASN A 60 -1.96 19.99 13.34
N TYR A 61 -0.93 19.85 12.50
CA TYR A 61 -0.89 19.01 11.32
C TYR A 61 0.53 18.45 11.20
N ALA A 62 0.68 17.13 11.11
CA ALA A 62 1.95 16.46 10.85
C ALA A 62 1.70 15.34 9.82
N HIS A 63 2.60 15.20 8.86
CA HIS A 63 2.56 14.15 7.85
C HIS A 63 3.20 12.88 8.41
N SER A 64 4.36 13.01 9.04
CA SER A 64 5.00 11.93 9.79
C SER A 64 5.17 12.33 11.26
N GLY A 65 5.25 11.33 12.14
CA GLY A 65 5.40 11.58 13.57
C GLY A 65 4.26 12.40 14.20
N ILE A 66 4.62 13.38 15.03
CA ILE A 66 3.72 14.21 15.84
C ILE A 66 3.81 15.69 15.42
N TYR A 67 4.93 16.11 14.85
CA TYR A 67 5.24 17.53 14.66
C TYR A 67 5.62 17.86 13.21
N SER A 68 5.28 19.07 12.78
CA SER A 68 5.76 19.67 11.54
C SER A 68 6.26 21.11 11.79
N LEU A 69 6.89 21.73 10.79
CA LEU A 69 7.14 23.16 10.81
C LEU A 69 5.90 23.92 10.37
N ARG A 70 5.52 24.96 11.13
CA ARG A 70 4.48 25.92 10.76
C ARG A 70 5.10 27.26 10.41
N LYS A 71 4.73 27.80 9.24
CA LYS A 71 5.00 29.19 8.85
C LYS A 71 3.73 30.03 9.07
N PHE A 72 3.75 30.94 10.04
CA PHE A 72 2.53 31.60 10.54
C PHE A 72 2.58 33.13 10.68
N LEU A 73 3.75 33.75 10.47
CA LEU A 73 3.91 35.20 10.67
C LEU A 73 4.54 35.89 9.46
N ASN A 74 3.88 36.97 9.00
CA ASN A 74 4.17 37.86 7.88
C ASN A 74 4.37 37.21 6.50
N ASP A 75 3.87 37.85 5.44
CA ASP A 75 4.01 37.35 4.06
C ASP A 75 5.43 37.58 3.52
N ASP A 76 5.76 36.94 2.40
CA ASP A 76 7.04 37.03 1.70
C ASP A 76 7.58 38.47 1.61
N PRO A 77 8.90 38.72 1.81
CA PRO A 77 10.00 37.76 1.92
C PRO A 77 10.20 37.16 3.32
N ASN A 78 9.26 37.33 4.24
CA ASN A 78 9.41 36.90 5.64
C ASN A 78 9.26 35.38 5.81
N GLY A 79 9.96 34.79 6.78
CA GLY A 79 10.08 33.33 6.83
C GLY A 79 10.86 32.77 7.99
N GLY A 80 11.44 31.59 7.76
CA GLY A 80 12.48 30.98 8.57
C GLY A 80 13.47 30.21 7.71
N TYR A 81 14.63 29.91 8.27
CA TYR A 81 15.68 29.16 7.59
C TYR A 81 16.44 28.25 8.55
N LYS A 82 17.10 27.23 8.00
CA LYS A 82 18.02 26.35 8.73
C LYS A 82 19.27 26.12 7.90
N LEU A 83 20.42 26.17 8.56
CA LEU A 83 21.72 25.93 7.92
C LEU A 83 21.86 24.43 7.59
N ILE A 84 22.35 24.14 6.39
CA ILE A 84 22.64 22.77 5.92
C ILE A 84 23.86 22.18 6.68
N GLY A 85 24.71 23.05 7.23
CA GLY A 85 25.92 22.69 7.98
C GLY A 85 27.19 22.62 7.11
N LYS A 86 27.05 22.72 5.78
CA LYS A 86 28.14 22.90 4.81
C LYS A 86 27.63 23.61 3.56
N GLU A 87 28.53 24.30 2.84
CA GLU A 87 28.24 24.76 1.48
C GLU A 87 28.07 23.54 0.56
N ILE A 88 26.99 23.53 -0.22
CA ILE A 88 26.74 22.51 -1.25
C ILE A 88 26.61 23.16 -2.63
N GLY A 89 26.92 22.36 -3.65
CA GLY A 89 26.76 22.76 -5.04
C GLY A 89 25.40 22.35 -5.62
N ARG A 90 25.37 22.26 -6.94
CA ARG A 90 24.25 21.70 -7.72
C ARG A 90 24.32 20.17 -7.78
N ASP A 91 23.49 19.57 -8.61
CA ASP A 91 23.19 18.14 -8.69
C ASP A 91 22.54 17.60 -7.40
N ILE A 92 21.52 18.32 -6.96
CA ILE A 92 20.73 18.01 -5.76
C ILE A 92 19.24 17.96 -6.08
N VAL A 93 18.50 17.24 -5.24
CA VAL A 93 17.05 17.32 -5.13
C VAL A 93 16.67 17.75 -3.73
N MET A 94 15.83 18.78 -3.63
CA MET A 94 15.16 19.18 -2.41
C MET A 94 13.70 18.73 -2.47
N GLU A 95 13.24 18.02 -1.46
CA GLU A 95 11.90 17.41 -1.44
C GLU A 95 11.28 17.49 -0.05
N GLY A 96 9.96 17.42 0.03
CA GLY A 96 9.23 17.51 1.30
C GLY A 96 7.72 17.63 1.11
N TRP A 97 7.00 17.59 2.22
CA TRP A 97 5.55 17.68 2.26
C TRP A 97 5.10 19.08 2.67
N ILE A 98 3.99 19.55 2.07
CA ILE A 98 3.37 20.83 2.39
C ILE A 98 1.89 20.62 2.66
N TYR A 99 1.37 21.28 3.70
CA TYR A 99 -0.05 21.32 4.03
C TYR A 99 -0.49 22.76 4.19
N ARG A 100 -1.57 23.15 3.50
CA ARG A 100 -2.18 24.47 3.67
C ARG A 100 -3.61 24.34 4.20
N PRO A 101 -3.90 24.82 5.42
CA PRO A 101 -5.28 24.84 5.94
C PRO A 101 -6.15 25.89 5.26
N LEU A 102 -7.46 25.65 5.24
CA LEU A 102 -8.49 26.66 4.98
C LEU A 102 -9.33 26.95 6.23
N PRO A 103 -9.67 28.23 6.49
CA PRO A 103 -9.15 29.42 5.82
C PRO A 103 -7.69 29.70 6.25
N TYR A 104 -6.86 30.18 5.34
CA TYR A 104 -5.52 30.68 5.68
C TYR A 104 -5.54 32.21 5.89
N VAL A 105 -4.57 32.71 6.66
CA VAL A 105 -4.59 34.08 7.22
C VAL A 105 -4.29 35.15 6.18
N SER A 106 -3.20 34.99 5.41
CA SER A 106 -2.75 35.94 4.38
C SER A 106 -1.68 35.30 3.50
N GLY A 107 -1.48 35.80 2.28
CA GLY A 107 -0.42 35.29 1.40
C GLY A 107 -0.73 33.89 0.86
N ARG A 108 -1.00 33.85 -0.44
CA ARG A 108 -1.44 32.66 -1.18
C ARG A 108 -0.32 31.73 -1.66
N TRP A 109 0.90 31.94 -1.18
CA TRP A 109 2.11 31.34 -1.74
C TRP A 109 2.81 30.43 -0.74
N ASP A 110 3.04 29.16 -1.08
CA ASP A 110 4.00 28.33 -0.35
C ASP A 110 5.34 28.41 -1.06
N ARG A 111 6.38 28.78 -0.31
CA ARG A 111 7.72 28.93 -0.87
C ARG A 111 8.74 28.24 0.00
N ILE A 112 9.42 27.28 -0.61
CA ILE A 112 10.54 26.58 -0.01
C ILE A 112 11.71 26.73 -0.98
N GLY A 113 12.88 27.02 -0.46
CA GLY A 113 14.03 27.35 -1.30
C GLY A 113 15.33 26.87 -0.72
N ILE A 114 16.35 27.04 -1.54
CA ILE A 114 17.74 26.81 -1.18
C ILE A 114 18.57 28.02 -1.63
N GLU A 115 19.31 28.59 -0.69
CA GLU A 115 19.94 29.89 -0.84
C GLU A 115 21.37 29.91 -0.28
N ASP A 116 22.13 30.92 -0.67
CA ASP A 116 23.49 31.21 -0.22
C ASP A 116 23.51 32.06 1.06
N GLU A 117 24.72 32.47 1.47
CA GLU A 117 24.91 33.22 2.71
C GLU A 117 24.17 34.57 2.77
N ASN A 118 23.92 35.14 1.58
CA ASN A 118 23.27 36.42 1.35
C ASN A 118 21.78 36.25 0.99
N PHE A 119 21.20 35.05 1.16
CA PHE A 119 19.83 34.74 0.77
C PHE A 119 19.58 34.89 -0.75
N ASN A 120 20.60 34.62 -1.58
CA ASN A 120 20.42 34.50 -3.02
C ASN A 120 20.33 33.04 -3.42
N GLY A 121 19.45 32.70 -4.36
CA GLY A 121 19.26 31.30 -4.75
C GLY A 121 17.98 31.08 -5.53
N TYR A 122 17.34 29.95 -5.25
CA TYR A 122 16.12 29.55 -5.94
C TYR A 122 15.07 29.08 -4.94
N SER A 123 13.81 29.39 -5.23
CA SER A 123 12.68 28.81 -4.51
C SER A 123 11.63 28.25 -5.46
N ILE A 124 10.92 27.26 -4.95
CA ILE A 124 9.63 26.87 -5.50
C ILE A 124 8.58 27.90 -5.08
N ARG A 125 7.56 28.08 -5.91
CA ARG A 125 6.36 28.83 -5.59
C ARG A 125 5.15 27.98 -5.93
N ILE A 126 4.34 27.68 -4.93
CA ILE A 126 3.02 27.07 -5.09
C ILE A 126 1.98 28.14 -4.77
N GLU A 127 1.06 28.42 -5.69
CA GLU A 127 0.08 29.49 -5.57
C GLU A 127 -1.35 28.95 -5.60
N HIS A 128 -2.07 29.17 -4.50
CA HIS A 128 -3.42 28.65 -4.27
C HIS A 128 -4.51 29.47 -4.99
N ASP A 129 -4.55 30.80 -4.89
CA ASP A 129 -5.64 31.57 -5.55
C ASP A 129 -5.71 31.45 -7.07
N TYR A 130 -4.56 31.22 -7.71
CA TYR A 130 -4.46 31.17 -9.17
C TYR A 130 -4.11 29.80 -9.71
N ASN A 131 -3.96 28.80 -8.83
CA ASN A 131 -3.67 27.43 -9.20
C ASN A 131 -2.43 27.35 -10.09
N LYS A 132 -1.27 27.72 -9.53
CA LYS A 132 0.01 27.73 -10.25
C LYS A 132 1.16 27.13 -9.46
N ILE A 133 2.10 26.56 -10.20
CA ILE A 133 3.45 26.27 -9.69
C ILE A 133 4.50 27.00 -10.51
N ALA A 134 5.58 27.41 -9.86
CA ALA A 134 6.65 28.15 -10.49
C ALA A 134 8.01 27.88 -9.83
N ILE A 135 9.06 28.20 -10.57
CA ILE A 135 10.44 28.30 -10.05
C ILE A 135 10.84 29.77 -10.16
N GLU A 136 11.45 30.32 -9.12
CA GLU A 136 11.86 31.71 -9.06
C GLU A 136 13.29 31.86 -8.54
N THR A 137 13.92 32.97 -8.91
CA THR A 137 15.22 33.40 -8.38
C THR A 137 15.01 34.32 -7.19
N ARG A 138 15.92 34.20 -6.23
CA ARG A 138 15.96 34.99 -5.00
C ARG A 138 17.20 35.87 -4.98
N GLU A 139 17.04 37.14 -4.63
CA GLU A 139 18.13 38.04 -4.24
C GLU A 139 17.82 38.64 -2.87
N ASN A 140 18.72 38.51 -1.90
CA ASN A 140 18.48 38.95 -0.52
C ASN A 140 17.14 38.46 0.06
N GLY A 141 16.74 37.22 -0.26
CA GLY A 141 15.49 36.56 0.14
C GLY A 141 14.25 37.08 -0.60
N ILE A 142 14.40 38.05 -1.52
CA ILE A 142 13.29 38.62 -2.29
C ILE A 142 13.18 37.90 -3.63
N ALA A 143 11.97 37.51 -4.04
CA ALA A 143 11.73 36.96 -5.37
C ALA A 143 11.92 38.05 -6.44
N VAL A 144 12.89 37.86 -7.35
CA VAL A 144 13.25 38.85 -8.39
C VAL A 144 12.73 38.45 -9.76
N ASN A 145 12.82 37.17 -10.11
CA ASN A 145 12.38 36.67 -11.42
C ASN A 145 11.68 35.31 -11.30
N THR A 146 10.51 35.18 -11.91
CA THR A 146 9.84 33.88 -12.13
C THR A 146 10.39 33.26 -13.42
N LEU A 147 11.18 32.19 -13.28
CA LEU A 147 11.88 31.53 -14.39
C LEU A 147 10.94 30.71 -15.27
N VAL A 148 9.97 30.03 -14.65
CA VAL A 148 8.94 29.23 -15.33
C VAL A 148 7.70 29.17 -14.44
N ILE A 149 6.54 29.02 -15.06
CA ILE A 149 5.25 28.88 -14.38
C ILE A 149 4.31 28.00 -15.22
N THR A 150 3.52 27.15 -14.56
CA THR A 150 2.41 26.41 -15.17
C THR A 150 1.22 26.37 -14.23
N ASN A 151 0.07 25.92 -14.73
CA ASN A 151 -1.13 25.74 -13.94
C ASN A 151 -1.12 24.39 -13.22
N TRP A 152 -1.54 24.39 -11.96
CA TRP A 152 -1.83 23.22 -11.15
C TRP A 152 -2.69 23.68 -9.96
N ASN A 153 -3.78 23.00 -9.64
CA ASN A 153 -4.59 23.33 -8.46
C ASN A 153 -3.94 22.71 -7.22
N PRO A 154 -3.16 23.45 -6.41
CA PRO A 154 -2.56 22.90 -5.23
C PRO A 154 -3.66 22.53 -4.23
N PRO A 155 -3.61 21.34 -3.65
CA PRO A 155 -4.63 20.93 -2.73
C PRO A 155 -4.55 21.67 -1.39
N GLU A 156 -5.72 21.95 -0.81
CA GLU A 156 -5.88 22.60 0.50
C GLU A 156 -6.52 21.60 1.49
N ASN A 157 -6.25 21.76 2.78
CA ASN A 157 -6.63 20.84 3.87
C ASN A 157 -6.13 19.38 3.73
N GLN A 158 -5.19 19.12 2.84
CA GLN A 158 -4.54 17.82 2.65
C GLN A 158 -3.07 18.02 2.30
N TRP A 159 -2.26 16.97 2.47
CA TRP A 159 -0.83 17.04 2.20
C TRP A 159 -0.55 16.92 0.70
N TYR A 160 0.50 17.59 0.25
CA TYR A 160 1.07 17.36 -1.08
C TYR A 160 2.58 17.39 -1.02
N TYR A 161 3.20 16.72 -1.97
CA TYR A 161 4.64 16.47 -1.97
C TYR A 161 5.31 17.20 -3.13
N PHE A 162 6.49 17.79 -2.90
CA PHE A 162 7.26 18.46 -3.95
C PHE A 162 8.64 17.84 -4.12
N LYS A 163 9.17 17.92 -5.34
CA LYS A 163 10.58 17.67 -5.66
C LYS A 163 11.13 18.81 -6.50
N PHE A 164 12.17 19.45 -6.01
CA PHE A 164 12.88 20.53 -6.67
C PHE A 164 14.31 20.12 -7.01
N TYR A 165 14.56 19.90 -8.29
CA TYR A 165 15.82 19.45 -8.86
C TYR A 165 16.66 20.65 -9.31
N ILE A 166 17.94 20.64 -8.93
CA ILE A 166 18.91 21.68 -9.31
C ILE A 166 20.12 20.99 -9.94
N TYR A 167 20.24 21.07 -11.26
CA TYR A 167 21.28 20.38 -12.04
C TYR A 167 22.48 21.29 -12.31
N SER A 168 23.68 20.72 -12.36
CA SER A 168 24.96 21.42 -12.58
C SER A 168 25.07 22.18 -13.90
N ASN A 169 24.27 21.84 -14.91
CA ASN A 169 24.26 22.53 -16.20
C ASN A 169 23.32 23.75 -16.27
N GLY A 170 22.56 24.04 -15.22
CA GLY A 170 21.60 25.14 -15.18
C GLY A 170 20.15 24.73 -15.12
N THR A 171 19.81 23.48 -15.43
CA THR A 171 18.41 23.05 -15.38
C THR A 171 17.89 23.13 -13.93
N LEU A 172 16.70 23.68 -13.78
CA LEU A 172 15.91 23.70 -12.56
C LEU A 172 14.57 23.06 -12.88
N ARG A 173 14.17 22.01 -12.16
CA ARG A 173 12.89 21.32 -12.41
C ARG A 173 12.12 21.19 -11.10
N LEU A 174 10.83 21.51 -11.13
CA LEU A 174 9.90 21.33 -10.01
C LEU A 174 8.84 20.33 -10.42
N GLU A 175 8.65 19.31 -9.60
CA GLU A 175 7.55 18.34 -9.68
C GLU A 175 6.73 18.42 -8.39
N VAL A 176 5.41 18.34 -8.50
CA VAL A 176 4.49 18.29 -7.37
C VAL A 176 3.56 17.10 -7.51
N TYR A 177 3.22 16.47 -6.40
CA TYR A 177 2.46 15.23 -6.32
C TYR A 177 1.35 15.37 -5.28
N TYR A 178 0.21 14.73 -5.55
CA TYR A 178 -0.85 14.58 -4.56
C TYR A 178 -0.44 13.55 -3.48
N GLU A 179 -1.17 13.52 -2.36
CA GLU A 179 -0.87 12.63 -1.22
C GLU A 179 -0.81 11.14 -1.57
N ASN A 180 -1.59 10.71 -2.55
CA ASN A 180 -1.58 9.35 -3.09
C ASN A 180 -0.32 9.00 -3.93
N GLY A 181 0.61 9.94 -4.11
CA GLY A 181 1.83 9.77 -4.92
C GLY A 181 1.67 10.04 -6.42
N SER A 182 0.46 10.38 -6.89
CA SER A 182 0.24 10.74 -8.30
C SER A 182 0.83 12.10 -8.64
N LEU A 183 1.44 12.22 -9.83
CA LEU A 183 2.04 13.48 -10.29
C LEU A 183 0.95 14.52 -10.57
N GLY A 184 1.01 15.65 -9.88
CA GLY A 184 0.13 16.79 -10.07
C GLY A 184 0.57 17.69 -11.22
N ALA A 185 1.82 18.14 -11.21
CA ALA A 185 2.38 18.97 -12.27
C ALA A 185 3.91 18.96 -12.28
N THR A 186 4.49 19.39 -13.42
CA THR A 186 5.93 19.57 -13.60
C THR A 186 6.24 20.86 -14.36
N VAL A 187 7.30 21.56 -13.97
CA VAL A 187 7.86 22.72 -14.68
C VAL A 187 9.38 22.67 -14.71
N SER A 188 9.99 23.21 -15.75
CA SER A 188 11.45 23.26 -15.89
C SER A 188 11.92 24.57 -16.52
N ALA A 189 13.06 25.07 -16.05
CA ALA A 189 13.74 26.26 -16.56
C ALA A 189 15.27 26.01 -16.65
N ILE A 190 15.98 26.92 -17.31
CA ILE A 190 17.46 26.92 -17.34
C ILE A 190 17.94 28.24 -16.75
N ASP A 191 18.68 28.17 -15.63
CA ASP A 191 19.36 29.29 -15.01
C ASP A 191 20.62 28.82 -14.25
N ASN A 192 21.73 29.54 -14.42
CA ASN A 192 23.06 29.20 -13.89
C ASN A 192 23.61 30.24 -12.91
N ILE A 193 22.81 31.24 -12.50
CA ILE A 193 23.29 32.39 -11.74
C ILE A 193 23.84 31.95 -10.37
N TYR A 194 23.11 31.10 -9.66
CA TYR A 194 23.51 30.61 -8.33
C TYR A 194 23.99 29.16 -8.40
N THR A 195 25.17 28.88 -7.86
CA THR A 195 25.82 27.55 -7.96
C THR A 195 26.23 26.96 -6.61
N LYS A 196 26.08 27.72 -5.53
CA LYS A 196 26.49 27.38 -4.18
C LYS A 196 25.40 27.78 -3.20
N PHE A 197 25.13 26.95 -2.21
CA PHE A 197 24.06 27.15 -1.24
C PHE A 197 24.49 26.67 0.15
N ASP A 198 23.97 27.29 1.21
CA ASP A 198 24.31 26.95 2.61
C ASP A 198 23.10 26.77 3.53
N ARG A 199 21.88 27.08 3.07
CA ARG A 199 20.65 27.02 3.88
C ARG A 199 19.43 26.57 3.08
N VAL A 200 18.50 25.93 3.79
CA VAL A 200 17.11 25.78 3.38
C VAL A 200 16.30 26.94 3.93
N VAL A 201 15.33 27.41 3.15
CA VAL A 201 14.45 28.52 3.53
C VAL A 201 12.98 28.17 3.35
N VAL A 202 12.13 28.71 4.22
CA VAL A 202 10.67 28.62 4.19
C VAL A 202 10.12 30.05 4.26
N HIS A 203 9.54 30.53 3.17
CA HIS A 203 9.03 31.92 3.01
C HIS A 203 7.54 31.93 2.68
N GLY A 204 7.08 32.70 1.69
CA GLY A 204 5.69 32.65 1.24
C GLY A 204 4.70 33.32 2.19
N GLY A 205 3.46 32.84 2.20
CA GLY A 205 2.35 33.37 2.97
C GLY A 205 2.18 32.74 4.34
N GLN A 206 0.93 32.68 4.80
CA GLN A 206 0.47 32.32 6.15
C GLN A 206 -0.97 31.76 6.11
N ASP A 207 -1.33 30.67 6.79
CA ASP A 207 -0.50 29.70 7.48
C ASP A 207 -0.27 28.52 6.54
N TYR A 208 0.90 27.89 6.61
CA TYR A 208 1.12 26.57 6.01
C TYR A 208 2.16 25.79 6.80
N TYR A 209 2.18 24.48 6.56
CA TYR A 209 3.01 23.53 7.28
C TYR A 209 3.94 22.80 6.31
N VAL A 210 5.13 22.46 6.78
CA VAL A 210 6.15 21.71 6.05
C VAL A 210 6.59 20.54 6.89
N ASP A 211 6.70 19.37 6.28
CA ASP A 211 7.13 18.14 6.94
C ASP A 211 8.10 17.31 6.07
N ASP A 212 8.91 16.45 6.70
CA ASP A 212 9.91 15.57 6.08
C ASP A 212 10.80 16.29 5.04
N LEU A 213 11.31 17.48 5.38
CA LEU A 213 12.10 18.31 4.47
C LEU A 213 13.49 17.71 4.29
N ARG A 214 13.86 17.39 3.04
CA ARG A 214 15.10 16.68 2.70
C ARG A 214 15.85 17.34 1.55
N ILE A 215 17.19 17.32 1.62
CA ILE A 215 18.06 17.52 0.46
C ILE A 215 18.94 16.29 0.29
N SER A 216 19.04 15.81 -0.95
CA SER A 216 19.90 14.70 -1.33
C SER A 216 20.73 15.01 -2.57
N ASP A 217 21.91 14.41 -2.69
CA ASP A 217 22.63 14.32 -3.98
C ASP A 217 21.70 13.65 -5.02
N LEU A 218 21.72 14.07 -6.30
CA LEU A 218 20.96 13.37 -7.35
C LEU A 218 21.48 11.94 -7.55
N TYR A 219 20.57 11.02 -7.90
CA TYR A 219 20.98 9.71 -8.37
C TYR A 219 21.83 9.81 -9.63
N PRO A 220 22.76 8.86 -9.84
CA PRO A 220 23.38 8.69 -11.13
C PRO A 220 22.32 8.46 -12.22
N PRO A 221 22.50 8.98 -13.44
CA PRO A 221 21.46 9.01 -14.46
C PRO A 221 20.93 7.61 -14.86
N LEU A 222 21.79 6.58 -14.89
CA LEU A 222 21.33 5.20 -15.09
C LEU A 222 21.03 4.53 -13.75
N ARG A 223 19.79 4.13 -13.55
CA ARG A 223 19.33 3.41 -12.36
C ARG A 223 18.79 2.05 -12.77
N VAL A 224 19.27 1.00 -12.10
CA VAL A 224 18.72 -0.35 -12.24
C VAL A 224 18.20 -0.78 -10.88
N ARG A 225 16.91 -1.09 -10.82
CA ARG A 225 16.21 -1.51 -9.61
C ARG A 225 15.73 -2.94 -9.72
N TYR A 226 15.84 -3.67 -8.62
CA TYR A 226 15.07 -4.87 -8.37
C TYR A 226 14.16 -4.62 -7.18
N ILE A 227 12.86 -4.90 -7.32
CA ILE A 227 11.82 -4.69 -6.31
C ILE A 227 11.03 -5.99 -6.14
N GLU A 228 10.61 -6.30 -4.91
CA GLU A 228 9.62 -7.34 -4.64
C GLU A 228 8.29 -6.68 -4.19
N GLU A 229 7.20 -7.03 -4.85
CA GLU A 229 5.84 -6.61 -4.52
C GLU A 229 5.04 -7.78 -3.93
N TYR A 230 4.42 -7.56 -2.77
CA TYR A 230 3.59 -8.57 -2.12
C TYR A 230 2.12 -8.43 -2.54
N ASN A 231 1.58 -9.47 -3.17
CA ASN A 231 0.20 -9.56 -3.65
C ASN A 231 -0.47 -10.79 -3.04
N ALA A 232 -0.76 -10.75 -1.74
CA ALA A 232 -1.36 -11.88 -1.03
C ALA A 232 -2.86 -11.67 -0.78
N THR A 233 -3.54 -12.75 -0.41
CA THR A 233 -4.86 -12.71 0.21
C THR A 233 -4.90 -13.70 1.36
N ALA A 234 -5.72 -13.45 2.37
CA ALA A 234 -5.99 -14.39 3.44
C ALA A 234 -7.49 -14.50 3.68
N THR A 235 -7.95 -15.65 4.17
CA THR A 235 -9.33 -15.84 4.63
C THR A 235 -9.30 -16.33 6.07
N VAL A 236 -10.01 -15.62 6.95
CA VAL A 236 -10.28 -16.02 8.32
C VAL A 236 -11.65 -16.68 8.33
N ASP A 237 -11.67 -18.01 8.50
CA ASP A 237 -12.93 -18.75 8.58
C ASP A 237 -13.64 -18.54 9.93
N GLY A 238 -14.89 -18.98 10.03
CA GLY A 238 -15.72 -18.87 11.24
C GLY A 238 -15.17 -19.57 12.48
N THR A 239 -14.06 -20.31 12.37
CA THR A 239 -13.35 -20.92 13.50
C THR A 239 -12.18 -20.07 14.01
N GLY A 240 -11.89 -18.94 13.36
CA GLY A 240 -10.72 -18.10 13.63
C GLY A 240 -9.42 -18.63 13.01
N LYS A 241 -9.51 -19.54 12.03
CA LYS A 241 -8.32 -20.03 11.32
C LYS A 241 -8.04 -19.15 10.10
N THR A 242 -6.87 -18.53 10.08
CA THR A 242 -6.38 -17.75 8.92
C THR A 242 -5.71 -18.67 7.90
N ASN A 243 -6.24 -18.71 6.67
CA ASN A 243 -5.67 -19.41 5.54
C ASN A 243 -5.09 -18.39 4.55
N TYR A 244 -3.78 -18.46 4.27
CA TYR A 244 -3.08 -17.55 3.37
C TYR A 244 -2.98 -18.10 1.95
N SER A 245 -3.19 -17.23 0.98
CA SER A 245 -2.73 -17.38 -0.40
C SER A 245 -1.59 -16.38 -0.62
N TYR A 246 -0.37 -16.89 -0.79
CA TYR A 246 0.82 -16.08 -0.97
C TYR A 246 0.99 -15.71 -2.45
N GLY A 247 1.25 -14.43 -2.73
CA GLY A 247 1.71 -13.95 -4.02
C GLY A 247 2.87 -12.98 -3.84
N LEU A 248 3.89 -13.11 -4.68
CA LEU A 248 5.09 -12.29 -4.67
C LEU A 248 5.55 -12.08 -6.11
N THR A 249 5.67 -10.83 -6.52
CA THR A 249 6.09 -10.44 -7.86
C THR A 249 7.43 -9.71 -7.78
N GLY A 250 8.40 -10.13 -8.60
CA GLY A 250 9.69 -9.46 -8.72
C GLY A 250 9.69 -8.51 -9.92
N HIS A 251 10.04 -7.24 -9.71
CA HIS A 251 10.14 -6.21 -10.74
C HIS A 251 11.60 -5.84 -10.98
N ILE A 252 12.00 -5.74 -12.24
CA ILE A 252 13.32 -5.25 -12.66
C ILE A 252 13.07 -3.99 -13.49
N ILE A 253 13.44 -2.84 -12.95
CA ILE A 253 13.22 -1.53 -13.57
C ILE A 253 14.57 -0.94 -14.00
N ILE A 254 14.73 -0.66 -15.28
CA ILE A 254 15.94 -0.08 -15.86
C ILE A 254 15.59 1.32 -16.37
N GLU A 255 16.09 2.33 -15.69
CA GLU A 255 15.68 3.72 -15.86
C GLU A 255 16.86 4.58 -16.31
N ASN A 256 16.64 5.37 -17.34
CA ASN A 256 17.48 6.51 -17.65
C ASN A 256 16.79 7.78 -17.15
N THR A 257 17.23 8.23 -15.98
CA THR A 257 16.71 9.41 -15.29
C THR A 257 17.38 10.71 -15.79
N ALA A 258 18.29 10.63 -16.76
CA ALA A 258 18.87 11.81 -17.36
C ALA A 258 17.77 12.65 -18.03
N PRO A 259 17.79 13.98 -17.86
CA PRO A 259 16.74 14.82 -18.41
C PRO A 259 16.97 15.21 -19.89
N TYR A 260 18.17 14.97 -20.45
CA TYR A 260 18.58 15.48 -21.77
C TYR A 260 18.52 14.42 -22.87
N LYS A 261 18.03 14.77 -24.06
CA LYS A 261 17.98 13.85 -25.21
C LYS A 261 19.36 13.32 -25.61
N GLU A 262 20.38 14.15 -25.47
CA GLU A 262 21.79 13.83 -25.71
C GLU A 262 22.30 12.72 -24.77
N ASP A 263 21.64 12.55 -23.62
CA ASP A 263 21.95 11.51 -22.63
C ASP A 263 21.15 10.22 -22.87
N THR A 264 20.68 10.02 -24.11
CA THR A 264 20.19 8.71 -24.55
C THR A 264 21.31 7.69 -24.40
N LEU A 265 21.04 6.64 -23.63
CA LEU A 265 21.96 5.53 -23.46
C LEU A 265 21.80 4.55 -24.62
N ASN A 266 22.92 4.02 -25.08
CA ASN A 266 22.98 3.05 -26.17
C ASN A 266 23.56 1.74 -25.65
N ASP A 267 23.11 0.62 -26.22
CA ASP A 267 23.65 -0.72 -25.97
C ASP A 267 23.74 -1.01 -24.46
N VAL A 268 22.61 -0.86 -23.76
CA VAL A 268 22.51 -1.10 -22.32
C VAL A 268 22.34 -2.59 -22.08
N TRP A 269 23.23 -3.16 -21.28
CA TRP A 269 23.19 -4.55 -20.85
C TRP A 269 23.14 -4.63 -19.33
N VAL A 270 22.17 -5.36 -18.80
CA VAL A 270 22.01 -5.60 -17.36
C VAL A 270 22.13 -7.10 -17.10
N ALA A 271 23.08 -7.49 -16.26
CA ALA A 271 23.26 -8.88 -15.83
C ALA A 271 22.46 -9.13 -14.55
N VAL A 272 21.53 -10.08 -14.57
CA VAL A 272 20.64 -10.39 -13.43
C VAL A 272 20.68 -11.89 -13.12
N ASP A 273 20.90 -12.24 -11.86
CA ASP A 273 20.76 -13.61 -11.37
C ASP A 273 19.39 -13.76 -10.72
N ILE A 274 18.39 -14.14 -11.52
CA ILE A 274 17.00 -14.30 -11.07
C ILE A 274 16.84 -15.59 -10.28
N LYS A 275 16.20 -15.53 -9.10
CA LYS A 275 15.91 -16.71 -8.27
C LYS A 275 14.40 -16.96 -8.19
N ASN A 276 14.04 -18.23 -7.99
CA ASN A 276 12.66 -18.69 -7.76
C ASN A 276 11.65 -18.22 -8.83
N ASN A 277 12.09 -18.03 -10.07
CA ASN A 277 11.23 -17.58 -11.16
C ASN A 277 10.20 -18.66 -11.54
N ALA A 278 8.92 -18.41 -11.25
CA ALA A 278 7.81 -19.32 -11.52
C ALA A 278 7.17 -19.11 -12.90
N SER A 279 7.21 -17.90 -13.43
CA SER A 279 6.46 -17.50 -14.64
C SER A 279 7.31 -17.22 -15.87
N GLY A 280 8.62 -17.07 -15.72
CA GLY A 280 9.45 -16.35 -16.69
C GLY A 280 9.28 -14.83 -16.58
N LEU A 281 10.21 -14.09 -17.18
CA LEU A 281 10.13 -12.63 -17.26
C LEU A 281 9.05 -12.17 -18.24
N ARG A 282 8.21 -11.21 -17.83
CA ARG A 282 7.19 -10.54 -18.65
C ARG A 282 7.50 -9.06 -18.76
N LEU A 283 7.45 -8.52 -19.98
CA LEU A 283 7.67 -7.09 -20.23
C LEU A 283 6.37 -6.34 -19.91
N VAL A 284 6.36 -5.51 -18.86
CA VAL A 284 5.18 -4.74 -18.45
C VAL A 284 5.23 -3.30 -18.93
N TYR A 285 6.43 -2.72 -19.05
CA TYR A 285 6.61 -1.40 -19.62
C TYR A 285 7.82 -1.34 -20.55
N ASN A 286 7.64 -0.72 -21.72
CA ASN A 286 8.68 -0.54 -22.71
C ASN A 286 8.73 0.92 -23.20
N GLY A 287 9.55 1.74 -22.54
CA GLY A 287 9.82 3.12 -22.95
C GLY A 287 10.81 3.26 -24.11
N THR A 288 11.10 2.18 -24.86
CA THR A 288 12.19 2.17 -25.85
C THR A 288 11.68 2.14 -27.30
N PRO A 289 12.39 2.79 -28.25
CA PRO A 289 12.00 2.79 -29.65
C PRO A 289 12.43 1.51 -30.41
N LYS A 290 13.35 0.71 -29.87
CA LYS A 290 13.94 -0.46 -30.54
C LYS A 290 13.65 -1.79 -29.84
N GLY A 291 12.80 -1.78 -28.82
CA GLY A 291 12.48 -2.95 -28.03
C GLY A 291 13.54 -3.28 -26.99
N VAL A 292 13.23 -4.28 -26.18
CA VAL A 292 14.09 -4.85 -25.17
C VAL A 292 14.11 -6.38 -25.33
N PHE A 293 15.27 -6.97 -25.07
CA PHE A 293 15.54 -8.36 -25.37
C PHE A 293 16.10 -9.08 -24.14
N ILE A 294 15.63 -10.30 -23.90
CA ILE A 294 16.18 -11.22 -22.89
C ILE A 294 17.18 -12.14 -23.58
N GLU A 295 18.41 -12.15 -23.08
CA GLU A 295 19.54 -12.87 -23.64
C GLU A 295 20.13 -13.84 -22.62
N SER A 296 20.70 -14.94 -23.10
CA SER A 296 21.36 -15.97 -22.25
C SER A 296 22.83 -15.67 -21.97
N SER A 297 23.42 -14.72 -22.69
CA SER A 297 24.82 -14.31 -22.51
C SER A 297 25.01 -12.87 -22.98
N ALA A 298 25.90 -12.12 -22.33
CA ALA A 298 26.34 -10.82 -22.80
C ALA A 298 27.59 -10.93 -23.69
N PRO A 299 27.77 -10.02 -24.66
CA PRO A 299 29.01 -9.93 -25.43
C PRO A 299 30.24 -9.70 -24.55
N ALA A 300 31.38 -10.29 -24.91
CA ALA A 300 32.61 -10.23 -24.11
C ALA A 300 33.11 -8.80 -23.83
N TYR A 301 32.85 -7.84 -24.72
CA TYR A 301 33.30 -6.45 -24.55
C TYR A 301 32.60 -5.73 -23.39
N THR A 302 31.42 -6.19 -22.98
CA THR A 302 30.68 -5.59 -21.86
C THR A 302 31.40 -5.80 -20.52
N ASN A 303 32.29 -6.80 -20.44
CA ASN A 303 32.94 -7.26 -19.21
C ASN A 303 31.94 -7.51 -18.06
N LEU A 304 30.69 -7.81 -18.38
CA LEU A 304 29.68 -8.13 -17.38
C LEU A 304 30.02 -9.45 -16.67
N PRO A 305 29.78 -9.54 -15.35
CA PRO A 305 29.93 -10.79 -14.63
C PRO A 305 28.92 -11.83 -15.10
N ASN A 306 29.24 -13.11 -14.88
CA ASN A 306 28.32 -14.20 -15.17
C ASN A 306 27.01 -14.05 -14.39
N ALA A 307 25.89 -14.08 -15.12
CA ALA A 307 24.54 -14.11 -14.61
C ALA A 307 23.70 -15.14 -15.38
N ASN A 308 22.52 -15.48 -14.86
CA ASN A 308 21.62 -16.45 -15.51
C ASN A 308 20.72 -15.80 -16.57
N THR A 309 20.57 -14.47 -16.52
CA THR A 309 19.73 -13.68 -17.41
C THR A 309 20.42 -12.36 -17.73
N TYR A 310 20.34 -11.94 -18.98
CA TYR A 310 20.81 -10.62 -19.41
C TYR A 310 19.67 -9.87 -20.10
N ILE A 311 19.48 -8.61 -19.73
CA ILE A 311 18.51 -7.72 -20.36
C ILE A 311 19.30 -6.77 -21.25
N HIS A 312 18.99 -6.78 -22.54
CA HIS A 312 19.62 -5.94 -23.56
C HIS A 312 18.62 -4.90 -24.10
N ILE A 313 18.98 -3.64 -23.96
CA ILE A 313 18.24 -2.49 -24.47
C ILE A 313 19.13 -1.72 -25.45
N PRO A 314 18.91 -1.84 -26.77
CA PRO A 314 19.76 -1.19 -27.76
C PRO A 314 19.77 0.34 -27.65
N ILE A 315 18.63 0.94 -27.29
CA ILE A 315 18.48 2.39 -27.09
C ILE A 315 17.53 2.60 -25.91
N LEU A 316 18.02 3.27 -24.86
CA LEU A 316 17.23 3.71 -23.71
C LEU A 316 17.21 5.25 -23.69
N PRO A 317 16.15 5.89 -24.21
CA PRO A 317 16.00 7.33 -24.21
C PRO A 317 16.12 7.96 -22.82
N ASN A 318 16.39 9.25 -22.78
CA ASN A 318 16.34 10.05 -21.56
C ASN A 318 14.91 10.09 -20.97
N ASN A 319 14.78 10.21 -19.65
CA ASN A 319 13.51 10.11 -18.92
C ASN A 319 12.63 8.92 -19.36
N SER A 320 13.25 7.79 -19.67
CA SER A 320 12.54 6.57 -20.07
C SER A 320 12.96 5.41 -19.18
N TYR A 321 12.11 4.38 -19.14
CA TYR A 321 12.43 3.15 -18.44
C TYR A 321 11.92 1.92 -19.19
N VAL A 322 12.44 0.78 -18.78
CA VAL A 322 11.92 -0.54 -19.10
C VAL A 322 11.63 -1.26 -17.80
N GLU A 323 10.54 -2.00 -17.76
CA GLU A 323 10.19 -2.82 -16.62
C GLU A 323 9.84 -4.23 -17.04
N TYR A 324 10.50 -5.18 -16.40
CA TYR A 324 10.11 -6.58 -16.42
C TYR A 324 9.56 -6.98 -15.06
N GLU A 325 8.57 -7.87 -15.07
CA GLU A 325 8.10 -8.56 -13.87
C GLU A 325 8.25 -10.08 -13.99
N PHE A 326 8.16 -10.80 -12.87
CA PHE A 326 8.01 -12.25 -12.83
C PHE A 326 7.40 -12.69 -11.49
N ASP A 327 6.61 -13.76 -11.54
CA ASP A 327 6.04 -14.37 -10.34
C ASP A 327 7.12 -15.21 -9.64
N ILE A 328 7.16 -15.12 -8.31
CA ILE A 328 8.14 -15.81 -7.48
C ILE A 328 7.46 -17.01 -6.80
N ASP A 329 7.97 -18.22 -7.04
CA ASP A 329 7.54 -19.42 -6.31
C ASP A 329 8.04 -19.34 -4.87
N ALA A 330 7.14 -19.11 -3.92
CA ALA A 330 7.56 -18.84 -2.55
C ALA A 330 6.67 -19.48 -1.49
N SER A 331 7.32 -20.23 -0.60
CA SER A 331 6.75 -20.71 0.66
C SER A 331 7.12 -19.73 1.78
N GLN A 332 6.10 -19.11 2.39
CA GLN A 332 6.20 -18.01 3.37
C GLN A 332 6.84 -16.73 2.83
N THR A 333 6.02 -15.80 2.34
CA THR A 333 6.51 -14.52 1.79
C THR A 333 6.22 -13.30 2.64
N LEU A 334 5.16 -13.30 3.44
CA LEU A 334 4.71 -12.04 4.05
C LEU A 334 5.61 -11.62 5.22
N PRO A 335 6.07 -10.36 5.28
CA PRO A 335 6.79 -9.83 6.43
C PRO A 335 5.87 -9.63 7.65
N ILE A 336 4.56 -9.57 7.41
CA ILE A 336 3.50 -9.44 8.41
C ILE A 336 2.51 -10.58 8.28
N LEU A 337 2.20 -11.22 9.40
CA LEU A 337 1.14 -12.21 9.52
C LEU A 337 -0.01 -11.63 10.34
N VAL A 338 -1.24 -11.93 9.94
CA VAL A 338 -2.48 -11.70 10.66
C VAL A 338 -2.97 -12.98 11.34
N ASN A 339 -3.42 -12.86 12.58
CA ASN A 339 -4.29 -13.84 13.20
C ASN A 339 -5.55 -13.12 13.66
N GLU A 340 -6.71 -13.68 13.37
CA GLU A 340 -7.98 -13.10 13.79
C GLU A 340 -8.81 -14.18 14.46
N THR A 341 -9.42 -13.82 15.59
CA THR A 341 -10.23 -14.75 16.39
C THR A 341 -11.51 -14.07 16.84
N TYR A 342 -12.55 -14.88 17.02
CA TYR A 342 -13.87 -14.45 17.46
C TYR A 342 -14.18 -15.02 18.84
N ASP A 343 -14.95 -14.29 19.65
CA ASP A 343 -15.47 -14.80 20.92
C ASP A 343 -16.58 -15.86 20.74
N VAL A 344 -17.22 -15.89 19.57
CA VAL A 344 -18.20 -16.90 19.15
C VAL A 344 -17.88 -17.42 17.74
N THR A 345 -18.21 -18.68 17.47
CA THR A 345 -18.01 -19.28 16.13
C THR A 345 -19.26 -19.22 15.26
N LYS A 346 -20.44 -19.04 15.86
CA LYS A 346 -21.74 -18.99 15.19
C LYS A 346 -22.60 -17.86 15.75
N ILE A 347 -23.43 -17.26 14.89
CA ILE A 347 -24.45 -16.29 15.28
C ILE A 347 -25.82 -16.68 14.72
N PRO A 348 -26.92 -16.26 15.39
CA PRO A 348 -28.28 -16.48 14.88
C PRO A 348 -28.63 -15.50 13.75
N ALA A 349 -29.38 -15.97 12.76
CA ALA A 349 -29.92 -15.14 11.69
C ALA A 349 -31.21 -14.41 12.12
N ASN A 350 -31.62 -13.41 11.32
CA ASN A 350 -32.86 -12.64 11.41
C ASN A 350 -33.09 -11.90 12.73
N LYS A 351 -32.02 -11.68 13.50
CA LYS A 351 -32.00 -10.83 14.69
C LYS A 351 -30.64 -10.14 14.79
N MET A 352 -30.61 -9.08 15.59
CA MET A 352 -29.37 -8.44 15.99
C MET A 352 -28.52 -9.43 16.79
N SER A 353 -27.25 -9.54 16.41
CA SER A 353 -26.23 -10.37 17.07
C SER A 353 -24.95 -9.57 17.19
N GLU A 354 -24.30 -9.67 18.35
CA GLU A 354 -23.00 -9.03 18.60
C GLU A 354 -21.93 -10.11 18.77
N TRP A 355 -20.75 -9.84 18.24
CA TRP A 355 -19.54 -10.65 18.48
C TRP A 355 -18.32 -9.75 18.57
N THR A 356 -17.32 -10.22 19.30
CA THR A 356 -16.04 -9.54 19.49
C THR A 356 -15.00 -10.14 18.56
N VAL A 357 -14.32 -9.29 17.80
CA VAL A 357 -13.20 -9.66 16.94
C VAL A 357 -11.89 -9.21 17.59
N ASN A 358 -10.93 -10.13 17.66
CA ASN A 358 -9.57 -9.87 18.09
C ASN A 358 -8.63 -10.11 16.90
N LEU A 359 -8.20 -9.01 16.28
CA LEU A 359 -7.27 -8.96 15.17
C LEU A 359 -5.86 -8.69 15.69
N ILE A 360 -4.90 -9.54 15.35
CA ILE A 360 -3.51 -9.39 15.78
C ILE A 360 -2.61 -9.44 14.54
N VAL A 361 -1.79 -8.40 14.38
CA VAL A 361 -0.71 -8.36 13.37
C VAL A 361 0.61 -8.72 14.05
N TYR A 362 1.41 -9.56 13.42
CA TYR A 362 2.70 -10.03 13.92
C TYR A 362 3.79 -9.87 12.88
N LEU A 363 4.99 -9.56 13.36
CA LEU A 363 6.22 -9.60 12.57
C LEU A 363 6.60 -11.04 12.24
N ASN A 364 6.75 -11.36 10.96
CA ASN A 364 7.29 -12.64 10.54
C ASN A 364 8.81 -12.67 10.72
N LYS A 365 9.27 -13.10 11.90
CA LYS A 365 10.71 -13.19 12.25
C LYS A 365 11.49 -14.23 11.43
N ASN A 366 10.82 -15.10 10.66
CA ASN A 366 11.52 -15.98 9.70
C ASN A 366 12.00 -15.20 8.47
N LEU A 367 11.34 -14.07 8.19
CA LEU A 367 11.58 -13.24 7.01
C LEU A 367 12.33 -11.95 7.37
N VAL A 368 11.86 -11.26 8.42
CA VAL A 368 12.36 -9.93 8.78
C VAL A 368 13.59 -10.04 9.69
N PRO A 369 14.77 -9.54 9.26
CA PRO A 369 15.99 -9.55 10.07
C PRO A 369 15.88 -8.74 11.37
N ASN A 370 16.69 -9.11 12.36
CA ASN A 370 16.78 -8.35 13.61
C ASN A 370 17.41 -6.98 13.38
N GLY A 371 16.71 -5.91 13.78
CA GLY A 371 17.12 -4.51 13.56
C GLY A 371 16.25 -3.76 12.54
N GLU A 372 15.45 -4.49 11.75
CA GLU A 372 14.51 -3.88 10.81
C GLU A 372 13.16 -3.59 11.46
N ASN A 373 12.53 -2.50 11.02
CA ASN A 373 11.17 -2.12 11.40
C ASN A 373 10.22 -2.38 10.23
N VAL A 374 8.98 -2.75 10.56
CA VAL A 374 7.88 -2.83 9.59
C VAL A 374 6.75 -1.92 10.08
N ASN A 375 6.46 -0.87 9.31
CA ASN A 375 5.33 0.01 9.60
C ASN A 375 4.08 -0.59 8.96
N VAL A 376 2.97 -0.62 9.70
CA VAL A 376 1.72 -1.25 9.28
C VAL A 376 0.56 -0.27 9.49
N ASN A 377 -0.31 -0.21 8.49
CA ASN A 377 -1.63 0.42 8.57
C ASN A 377 -2.67 -0.62 8.17
N VAL A 378 -3.80 -0.65 8.87
CA VAL A 378 -4.91 -1.56 8.60
C VAL A 378 -6.17 -0.75 8.40
N ILE A 379 -6.86 -0.98 7.28
CA ILE A 379 -8.20 -0.43 7.06
C ILE A 379 -9.19 -1.58 7.04
N LYS A 380 -10.09 -1.61 8.01
CA LYS A 380 -11.12 -2.63 8.19
C LYS A 380 -12.45 -2.10 7.68
N TYR A 381 -13.11 -2.86 6.81
CA TYR A 381 -14.45 -2.58 6.32
C TYR A 381 -15.40 -3.74 6.66
N LEU A 382 -16.59 -3.41 7.15
CA LEU A 382 -17.75 -4.32 7.10
C LEU A 382 -18.37 -4.19 5.70
N SER A 383 -18.82 -5.31 5.13
CA SER A 383 -19.28 -5.34 3.72
C SER A 383 -20.47 -6.26 3.52
N ASN A 384 -21.41 -5.83 2.68
CA ASN A 384 -22.47 -6.68 2.12
C ASN A 384 -22.18 -7.09 0.66
N GLY A 385 -20.94 -6.91 0.20
CA GLY A 385 -20.46 -7.46 -1.07
C GLY A 385 -20.62 -6.56 -2.29
N GLN A 386 -20.99 -5.29 -2.12
CA GLN A 386 -21.06 -4.29 -3.19
C GLN A 386 -20.08 -3.13 -2.95
N PHE A 387 -19.69 -2.42 -4.00
CA PHE A 387 -19.09 -1.10 -3.83
C PHE A 387 -20.21 -0.10 -3.57
N TYR A 388 -20.07 0.72 -2.54
CA TYR A 388 -20.97 1.82 -2.25
C TYR A 388 -20.17 2.95 -1.64
N ASP A 389 -20.28 4.14 -2.22
CA ASP A 389 -19.65 5.38 -1.77
C ASP A 389 -20.70 6.48 -1.76
N ASN A 390 -21.06 6.94 -0.56
CA ASN A 390 -21.96 8.06 -0.32
C ASN A 390 -21.18 9.36 -0.06
N PHE A 391 -19.85 9.32 -0.22
CA PHE A 391 -18.96 10.45 -0.05
C PHE A 391 -19.02 11.11 1.32
N GLU A 392 -19.57 10.50 2.38
CA GLU A 392 -19.48 11.08 3.73
C GLU A 392 -18.05 10.98 4.31
N ASN A 393 -17.19 10.19 3.65
CA ASN A 393 -15.76 10.10 3.91
C ASN A 393 -14.99 10.12 2.58
N TRP A 394 -14.01 11.02 2.43
CA TRP A 394 -13.25 11.18 1.19
C TRP A 394 -11.98 10.32 1.19
N THR A 395 -12.11 9.04 0.81
CA THR A 395 -10.99 8.11 0.72
C THR A 395 -10.91 7.39 -0.62
N GLY A 396 -9.69 7.13 -1.10
CA GLY A 396 -9.43 6.26 -2.25
C GLY A 396 -9.67 6.85 -3.64
N TRP A 397 -10.15 8.10 -3.73
CA TRP A 397 -10.30 8.81 -5.00
C TRP A 397 -8.97 9.36 -5.51
N ASN A 398 -8.71 9.14 -6.79
CA ASN A 398 -7.50 9.57 -7.48
C ASN A 398 -7.89 10.49 -8.63
N GLN A 399 -7.03 11.46 -8.93
CA GLN A 399 -7.20 12.32 -10.10
C GLN A 399 -6.79 11.57 -11.37
N TYR A 400 -7.49 11.82 -12.48
CA TYR A 400 -7.13 11.28 -13.79
C TYR A 400 -6.77 12.39 -14.77
N LYS A 401 -5.53 12.33 -15.28
CA LYS A 401 -4.92 13.36 -16.14
C LYS A 401 -5.02 14.73 -15.46
N ASN A 402 -5.56 15.75 -16.14
CA ASN A 402 -5.74 17.09 -15.59
C ASN A 402 -7.10 17.27 -14.90
N GLY A 403 -7.85 16.18 -14.69
CA GLY A 403 -9.16 16.23 -14.06
C GLY A 403 -9.05 16.49 -12.58
N ILE A 404 -10.11 17.08 -12.02
CA ILE A 404 -10.23 17.31 -10.59
C ILE A 404 -11.57 16.74 -10.16
N VAL A 405 -11.53 15.66 -9.37
CA VAL A 405 -12.63 15.25 -8.51
C VAL A 405 -12.29 15.65 -7.09
N GLN A 406 -13.26 16.21 -6.38
CA GLN A 406 -13.06 16.66 -5.01
C GLN A 406 -14.27 16.35 -4.17
N TRP A 407 -14.04 16.35 -2.87
CA TRP A 407 -15.09 16.31 -1.88
C TRP A 407 -15.82 17.65 -1.85
N SER A 408 -17.14 17.64 -1.85
CA SER A 408 -17.92 18.88 -1.89
C SER A 408 -19.13 18.79 -1.00
N SER A 409 -19.41 19.88 -0.27
CA SER A 409 -20.65 20.06 0.49
C SER A 409 -21.62 21.03 -0.19
N ILE A 410 -21.38 21.38 -1.47
CA ILE A 410 -22.20 22.36 -2.21
C ILE A 410 -23.54 21.73 -2.59
N GLN A 411 -23.49 20.50 -3.11
CA GLN A 411 -24.64 19.68 -3.41
C GLN A 411 -24.39 18.31 -2.80
N SER A 412 -25.41 17.75 -2.16
CA SER A 412 -25.44 16.36 -1.75
C SER A 412 -26.85 15.83 -1.94
N HIS A 413 -26.97 14.60 -2.42
CA HIS A 413 -28.23 13.87 -2.50
C HIS A 413 -28.53 13.23 -1.14
N SER A 414 -27.50 12.66 -0.52
CA SER A 414 -27.54 12.05 0.80
C SER A 414 -26.49 12.68 1.70
N GLY A 415 -26.70 12.60 3.03
CA GLY A 415 -25.74 13.16 3.98
C GLY A 415 -25.41 14.64 3.73
N ASN A 416 -24.13 15.01 3.89
CA ASN A 416 -23.65 16.39 3.78
C ASN A 416 -22.70 16.60 2.62
N TYR A 417 -22.24 15.53 1.97
CA TYR A 417 -21.20 15.63 0.96
C TYR A 417 -21.48 14.79 -0.28
N SER A 418 -20.83 15.15 -1.37
CA SER A 418 -20.82 14.39 -2.61
C SER A 418 -19.44 14.49 -3.26
N LEU A 419 -19.22 13.71 -4.32
CA LEU A 419 -18.14 13.99 -5.26
C LEU A 419 -18.55 15.17 -6.15
N GLU A 420 -17.63 16.08 -6.37
CA GLU A 420 -17.72 17.14 -7.36
C GLU A 420 -16.67 16.91 -8.44
N LYS A 421 -17.12 16.75 -9.69
CA LYS A 421 -16.25 16.86 -10.85
C LYS A 421 -16.04 18.33 -11.14
N TYR A 422 -14.98 18.87 -10.55
CA TYR A 422 -14.63 20.28 -10.60
C TYR A 422 -13.87 20.64 -11.87
N GLY A 423 -13.97 21.91 -12.26
CA GLY A 423 -13.13 22.50 -13.28
C GLY A 423 -13.11 24.02 -13.19
N ILE A 424 -11.98 24.61 -13.54
CA ILE A 424 -11.82 26.05 -13.65
C ILE A 424 -12.03 26.39 -15.12
N SER A 425 -12.85 27.39 -15.45
CA SER A 425 -13.19 27.76 -16.84
C SER A 425 -11.98 28.03 -17.75
N THR A 426 -10.80 28.28 -17.16
CA THR A 426 -9.53 28.48 -17.86
C THR A 426 -8.74 27.19 -18.12
N SER A 427 -9.23 26.02 -17.70
CA SER A 427 -8.55 24.72 -17.79
C SER A 427 -9.33 23.71 -18.62
N LEU A 428 -8.61 22.97 -19.47
CA LEU A 428 -9.10 21.92 -20.37
C LEU A 428 -9.49 20.64 -19.60
N ASN A 429 -10.24 20.75 -18.51
CA ASN A 429 -10.62 19.64 -17.62
C ASN A 429 -11.84 18.85 -18.13
N ASN A 430 -12.16 18.98 -19.42
CA ASN A 430 -13.15 18.15 -20.09
C ASN A 430 -12.59 16.75 -20.35
N ASP A 431 -13.47 15.84 -20.71
CA ASP A 431 -13.17 14.48 -21.13
C ASP A 431 -11.92 14.41 -22.04
N PRO A 432 -10.97 13.49 -21.80
CA PRO A 432 -11.05 12.34 -20.89
C PRO A 432 -10.66 12.66 -19.44
N ASN A 433 -10.43 13.92 -19.07
CA ASN A 433 -9.96 14.28 -17.74
C ASN A 433 -11.02 14.01 -16.65
N GLY A 434 -10.61 13.48 -15.51
CA GLY A 434 -11.54 12.88 -14.56
C GLY A 434 -10.98 12.62 -13.17
N GLY A 435 -11.62 11.67 -12.50
CA GLY A 435 -11.08 10.97 -11.35
C GLY A 435 -11.55 9.52 -11.34
N TYR A 436 -10.92 8.70 -10.52
CA TYR A 436 -11.26 7.29 -10.41
C TYR A 436 -11.03 6.77 -8.99
N LYS A 437 -11.74 5.71 -8.64
CA LYS A 437 -11.54 4.96 -7.39
C LYS A 437 -11.40 3.48 -7.72
N LEU A 438 -10.36 2.86 -7.19
CA LEU A 438 -10.11 1.44 -7.38
C LEU A 438 -11.17 0.62 -6.65
N LEU A 439 -11.69 -0.40 -7.33
CA LEU A 439 -12.53 -1.43 -6.73
C LEU A 439 -11.64 -2.34 -5.86
N PRO A 440 -12.18 -2.97 -4.80
CA PRO A 440 -11.42 -3.89 -3.94
C PRO A 440 -10.81 -5.09 -4.67
N LYS A 441 -11.34 -5.41 -5.85
CA LYS A 441 -10.96 -6.53 -6.69
C LYS A 441 -11.37 -6.24 -8.14
N GLU A 442 -10.60 -6.74 -9.10
CA GLU A 442 -11.02 -6.78 -10.50
C GLU A 442 -12.34 -7.57 -10.64
N ILE A 443 -13.31 -6.99 -11.33
CA ILE A 443 -14.60 -7.60 -11.61
C ILE A 443 -14.79 -7.87 -13.09
N GLY A 444 -15.58 -8.91 -13.39
CA GLY A 444 -16.02 -9.20 -14.74
C GLY A 444 -17.33 -8.50 -15.11
N ARG A 445 -17.89 -8.90 -16.27
CA ARG A 445 -19.24 -8.51 -16.70
C ARG A 445 -20.34 -9.12 -15.79
N ASP A 446 -21.59 -8.85 -16.16
CA ASP A 446 -22.78 -9.01 -15.31
C ASP A 446 -22.75 -8.07 -14.10
N VAL A 447 -22.46 -6.80 -14.39
CA VAL A 447 -22.33 -5.70 -13.43
C VAL A 447 -23.31 -4.58 -13.74
N VAL A 448 -23.77 -3.91 -12.68
CA VAL A 448 -24.56 -2.68 -12.72
C VAL A 448 -23.78 -1.62 -11.95
N ILE A 449 -23.55 -0.47 -12.58
CA ILE A 449 -23.14 0.75 -11.90
C ILE A 449 -24.31 1.72 -11.86
N SER A 450 -24.55 2.31 -10.70
CA SER A 450 -25.68 3.20 -10.44
C SER A 450 -25.33 4.30 -9.45
N GLY A 451 -26.14 5.34 -9.40
CA GLY A 451 -25.97 6.44 -8.47
C GLY A 451 -26.80 7.65 -8.88
N TRP A 452 -26.52 8.78 -8.24
CA TRP A 452 -27.20 10.03 -8.48
C TRP A 452 -26.24 11.05 -9.09
N VAL A 453 -26.76 11.85 -10.03
CA VAL A 453 -26.02 12.98 -10.63
C VAL A 453 -26.84 14.26 -10.49
N TYR A 454 -26.16 15.33 -10.09
CA TYR A 454 -26.69 16.69 -10.12
C TYR A 454 -25.84 17.53 -11.07
N ARG A 455 -26.52 18.20 -12.00
CA ARG A 455 -25.91 19.12 -12.94
C ARG A 455 -26.42 20.54 -12.68
N PRO A 456 -25.60 21.50 -12.23
CA PRO A 456 -26.01 22.90 -12.15
C PRO A 456 -26.30 23.46 -13.55
N SER A 457 -27.32 24.30 -13.73
CA SER A 457 -27.64 24.91 -15.04
C SER A 457 -26.56 25.88 -15.56
N ASN A 458 -25.74 26.41 -14.65
CA ASN A 458 -24.62 27.31 -14.95
C ASN A 458 -23.27 26.58 -14.96
N TRP A 459 -23.20 25.39 -15.53
CA TRP A 459 -21.97 24.60 -15.60
C TRP A 459 -20.83 25.35 -16.35
N GLY A 460 -19.60 25.24 -15.84
CA GLY A 460 -18.45 26.01 -16.32
C GLY A 460 -17.71 25.44 -17.54
N GLY A 461 -17.97 24.17 -17.92
CA GLY A 461 -17.16 23.39 -18.86
C GLY A 461 -17.97 22.61 -19.90
N GLY A 462 -17.53 21.40 -20.28
CA GLY A 462 -18.22 20.56 -21.28
C GLY A 462 -19.61 20.10 -20.79
N PRO A 463 -20.62 19.96 -21.67
CA PRO A 463 -22.03 19.76 -21.28
C PRO A 463 -22.40 18.30 -20.96
N ILE A 464 -21.43 17.43 -20.67
CA ILE A 464 -21.65 15.99 -20.66
C ILE A 464 -21.27 15.38 -19.32
N ASP A 465 -22.12 14.54 -18.77
CA ASP A 465 -21.80 13.71 -17.60
C ASP A 465 -21.42 12.30 -18.07
N ARG A 466 -20.31 11.77 -17.56
CA ARG A 466 -19.81 10.43 -17.88
C ARG A 466 -19.30 9.71 -16.66
N ILE A 467 -19.92 8.57 -16.37
CA ILE A 467 -19.52 7.68 -15.28
C ILE A 467 -19.50 6.26 -15.84
N GLY A 468 -18.54 5.45 -15.39
CA GLY A 468 -18.32 4.13 -15.98
C GLY A 468 -17.44 3.21 -15.16
N LEU A 469 -17.12 2.09 -15.80
CA LEU A 469 -16.19 1.09 -15.31
C LEU A 469 -15.08 0.88 -16.34
N GLU A 470 -13.84 0.95 -15.87
CA GLU A 470 -12.63 0.79 -16.69
C GLU A 470 -11.63 -0.14 -16.00
N ASP A 471 -10.62 -0.57 -16.74
CA ASP A 471 -9.51 -1.39 -16.26
C ASP A 471 -8.25 -0.54 -15.96
N GLU A 472 -7.13 -1.24 -15.74
CA GLU A 472 -5.86 -0.61 -15.39
C GLU A 472 -5.35 0.41 -16.41
N ASN A 473 -5.69 0.19 -17.67
CA ASN A 473 -5.31 1.00 -18.82
C ASN A 473 -6.35 2.09 -19.13
N PHE A 474 -7.39 2.24 -18.32
CA PHE A 474 -8.55 3.10 -18.60
C PHE A 474 -9.34 2.63 -19.84
N ASP A 475 -9.38 1.31 -20.07
CA ASP A 475 -10.17 0.67 -21.10
C ASP A 475 -11.48 0.14 -20.49
N GLY A 476 -12.64 0.38 -21.13
CA GLY A 476 -13.93 -0.03 -20.56
C GLY A 476 -15.15 0.60 -21.19
N TYR A 477 -16.14 0.95 -20.37
CA TYR A 477 -17.41 1.53 -20.81
C TYR A 477 -17.92 2.60 -19.84
N SER A 478 -18.43 3.71 -20.39
CA SER A 478 -19.16 4.73 -19.63
C SER A 478 -20.48 5.06 -20.32
N PHE A 479 -21.39 5.70 -19.62
CA PHE A 479 -22.54 6.34 -20.27
C PHE A 479 -22.23 7.81 -20.61
N GLU A 480 -23.04 8.39 -21.49
CA GLU A 480 -23.07 9.82 -21.79
C GLU A 480 -24.48 10.37 -21.52
N VAL A 481 -24.56 11.46 -20.74
CA VAL A 481 -25.73 12.33 -20.64
C VAL A 481 -25.35 13.71 -21.16
N ASN A 482 -25.90 14.10 -22.31
CA ASN A 482 -25.56 15.35 -22.98
C ASN A 482 -26.63 16.42 -22.73
N HIS A 483 -26.29 17.43 -21.92
CA HIS A 483 -27.19 18.53 -21.55
C HIS A 483 -27.33 19.61 -22.62
N TYR A 484 -26.44 19.63 -23.63
CA TYR A 484 -26.53 20.60 -24.72
C TYR A 484 -27.41 20.09 -25.86
N SER A 485 -27.23 18.82 -26.23
CA SER A 485 -27.96 18.18 -27.33
C SER A 485 -29.16 17.36 -26.87
N ASN A 486 -29.38 17.22 -25.56
CA ASN A 486 -30.51 16.54 -24.94
C ASN A 486 -30.68 15.09 -25.41
N TYR A 487 -29.64 14.28 -25.21
CA TYR A 487 -29.69 12.85 -25.44
C TYR A 487 -28.84 12.06 -24.44
N ILE A 488 -29.07 10.74 -24.41
CA ILE A 488 -28.21 9.77 -23.76
C ILE A 488 -27.61 8.77 -24.75
N SER A 489 -26.41 8.29 -24.46
CA SER A 489 -25.72 7.25 -25.23
C SER A 489 -24.73 6.46 -24.35
N ILE A 490 -24.05 5.48 -24.96
CA ILE A 490 -23.05 4.61 -24.32
C ILE A 490 -21.73 4.77 -25.08
N ASP A 491 -20.65 4.99 -24.32
CA ASP A 491 -19.28 5.09 -24.79
C ASP A 491 -18.50 3.79 -24.54
N ARG A 492 -17.70 3.38 -25.52
CA ARG A 492 -16.52 2.53 -25.29
C ARG A 492 -15.33 3.42 -24.95
N ARG A 493 -14.55 3.04 -23.94
CA ARG A 493 -13.37 3.75 -23.47
C ARG A 493 -12.11 3.02 -23.91
N THR A 494 -11.20 3.72 -24.58
CA THR A 494 -9.88 3.20 -24.94
C THR A 494 -8.79 4.20 -24.51
N ASN A 495 -7.96 3.82 -23.54
CA ASN A 495 -7.01 4.69 -22.83
C ASN A 495 -7.69 5.96 -22.27
N GLY A 496 -8.90 5.78 -21.74
CA GLY A 496 -9.83 6.78 -21.20
C GLY A 496 -10.55 7.61 -22.26
N ASN A 497 -10.23 7.47 -23.55
CA ASN A 497 -10.89 8.25 -24.61
C ASN A 497 -12.22 7.61 -25.01
N PRO A 498 -13.31 8.39 -25.19
CA PRO A 498 -14.62 7.88 -25.51
C PRO A 498 -14.76 7.60 -27.02
N THR A 499 -15.55 6.60 -27.35
CA THR A 499 -16.11 6.36 -28.68
C THR A 499 -17.56 5.95 -28.48
N GLU A 500 -18.50 6.76 -28.97
CA GLU A 500 -19.92 6.44 -28.88
C GLU A 500 -20.21 5.16 -29.69
N ILE A 501 -20.88 4.19 -29.05
CA ILE A 501 -21.17 2.86 -29.61
C ILE A 501 -22.66 2.50 -29.61
N SER A 502 -23.53 3.37 -29.10
CA SER A 502 -24.99 3.21 -29.16
C SER A 502 -25.62 4.29 -30.05
N PRO A 503 -26.88 4.11 -30.49
CA PRO A 503 -27.68 5.23 -30.98
C PRO A 503 -27.87 6.30 -29.89
N GLU A 504 -28.12 7.54 -30.30
CA GLU A 504 -28.59 8.61 -29.40
C GLU A 504 -30.08 8.39 -29.06
N VAL A 505 -30.44 8.48 -27.78
CA VAL A 505 -31.84 8.51 -27.32
C VAL A 505 -32.15 9.87 -26.72
N TYR A 506 -33.05 10.62 -27.38
CA TYR A 506 -33.42 11.97 -26.93
C TYR A 506 -34.09 11.97 -25.57
N TRP A 507 -33.56 12.80 -24.69
CA TRP A 507 -34.05 13.07 -23.36
C TRP A 507 -33.52 14.44 -22.93
N ASN A 508 -34.36 15.31 -22.41
CA ASN A 508 -33.93 16.59 -21.84
C ASN A 508 -33.52 16.33 -20.38
N PRO A 509 -32.23 16.10 -20.07
CA PRO A 509 -31.81 15.85 -18.69
C PRO A 509 -32.13 17.04 -17.80
N PRO A 510 -32.52 16.83 -16.54
CA PRO A 510 -32.74 17.92 -15.62
C PRO A 510 -31.41 18.58 -15.25
N GLU A 511 -31.43 19.91 -15.19
CA GLU A 511 -30.41 20.74 -14.56
C GLU A 511 -31.00 21.33 -13.27
N ASP A 512 -30.15 21.58 -12.27
CA ASP A 512 -30.50 22.01 -10.91
C ASP A 512 -31.40 21.04 -10.11
N GLU A 513 -31.48 19.78 -10.56
CA GLU A 513 -32.15 18.69 -9.87
C GLU A 513 -31.33 17.40 -10.01
N TRP A 514 -31.50 16.47 -9.07
CA TRP A 514 -30.85 15.16 -9.11
C TRP A 514 -31.58 14.20 -10.05
N TYR A 515 -30.85 13.41 -10.83
CA TYR A 515 -31.38 12.26 -11.55
C TYR A 515 -30.62 10.98 -11.19
N TYR A 516 -31.32 9.85 -11.24
CA TYR A 516 -30.74 8.54 -10.95
C TYR A 516 -30.36 7.84 -12.26
N PHE A 517 -29.26 7.09 -12.24
CA PHE A 517 -28.76 6.37 -13.40
C PHE A 517 -28.48 4.90 -13.11
N GLU A 518 -28.60 4.05 -14.15
CA GLU A 518 -28.16 2.66 -14.16
C GLU A 518 -27.45 2.33 -15.48
N LEU A 519 -26.20 1.89 -15.43
CA LEU A 519 -25.48 1.29 -16.56
C LEU A 519 -25.23 -0.19 -16.25
N LYS A 520 -25.75 -1.08 -17.11
CA LYS A 520 -25.66 -2.53 -16.95
C LYS A 520 -24.81 -3.12 -18.07
N ILE A 521 -23.81 -3.91 -17.71
CA ILE A 521 -22.86 -4.55 -18.63
C ILE A 521 -23.03 -6.06 -18.48
N TYR A 522 -23.68 -6.70 -19.46
CA TYR A 522 -24.03 -8.12 -19.40
C TYR A 522 -22.93 -9.01 -20.02
N SER A 523 -22.84 -10.26 -19.55
CA SER A 523 -21.88 -11.26 -20.07
C SER A 523 -22.10 -11.65 -21.53
N ASN A 524 -23.31 -11.45 -22.08
CA ASN A 524 -23.61 -11.67 -23.50
C ASN A 524 -23.17 -10.51 -24.42
N GLY A 525 -22.54 -9.47 -23.85
CA GLY A 525 -22.10 -8.27 -24.58
C GLY A 525 -23.13 -7.15 -24.66
N THR A 526 -24.37 -7.38 -24.25
CA THR A 526 -25.36 -6.31 -24.16
C THR A 526 -24.92 -5.29 -23.11
N ILE A 527 -25.07 -4.01 -23.41
CA ILE A 527 -24.88 -2.90 -22.48
C ILE A 527 -26.15 -2.05 -22.52
N THR A 528 -26.74 -1.76 -21.37
CA THR A 528 -27.93 -0.92 -21.26
C THR A 528 -27.68 0.24 -20.32
N PHE A 529 -28.04 1.45 -20.73
CA PHE A 529 -28.04 2.63 -19.89
C PHE A 529 -29.48 3.13 -19.71
N SER A 530 -29.85 3.44 -18.47
CA SER A 530 -31.18 3.93 -18.12
C SER A 530 -31.03 5.10 -17.15
N THR A 531 -31.87 6.12 -17.32
CA THR A 531 -31.98 7.28 -16.42
C THR A 531 -33.39 7.37 -15.85
N TYR A 532 -33.50 7.91 -14.64
CA TYR A 532 -34.76 8.04 -13.90
C TYR A 532 -34.85 9.42 -13.26
N TYR A 533 -36.04 9.99 -13.23
CA TYR A 533 -36.30 11.23 -12.49
C TYR A 533 -36.25 10.96 -10.98
N GLN A 534 -36.09 12.00 -10.17
CA GLN A 534 -36.00 11.90 -8.70
C GLN A 534 -37.20 11.21 -8.05
N ASN A 535 -38.38 11.25 -8.68
CA ASN A 535 -39.57 10.53 -8.22
C ASN A 535 -39.56 9.01 -8.53
N GLY A 536 -38.48 8.49 -9.12
CA GLY A 536 -38.29 7.10 -9.49
C GLY A 536 -38.90 6.67 -10.83
N SER A 537 -39.53 7.58 -11.59
CA SER A 537 -40.04 7.23 -12.92
C SER A 537 -38.92 7.14 -13.95
N LEU A 538 -39.01 6.17 -14.86
CA LEU A 538 -38.05 6.01 -15.96
C LEU A 538 -38.08 7.24 -16.87
N ALA A 539 -36.92 7.84 -17.09
CA ALA A 539 -36.74 9.02 -17.91
C ALA A 539 -36.33 8.66 -19.34
N ALA A 540 -35.26 7.89 -19.51
CA ALA A 540 -34.82 7.38 -20.81
C ALA A 540 -34.03 6.07 -20.68
N THR A 541 -33.91 5.32 -21.78
CA THR A 541 -33.05 4.15 -21.85
C THR A 541 -32.49 3.92 -23.24
N VAL A 542 -31.25 3.45 -23.32
CA VAL A 542 -30.52 3.11 -24.54
C VAL A 542 -29.77 1.79 -24.34
N SER A 543 -29.52 1.05 -25.43
CA SER A 543 -28.79 -0.21 -25.38
C SER A 543 -27.90 -0.40 -26.61
N THR A 544 -26.80 -1.14 -26.45
CA THR A 544 -25.91 -1.58 -27.54
C THR A 544 -25.33 -2.97 -27.25
N ILE A 545 -24.53 -3.51 -28.17
CA ILE A 545 -23.80 -4.78 -28.01
C ILE A 545 -22.32 -4.53 -28.32
N ASP A 546 -21.46 -4.72 -27.32
CA ASP A 546 -20.00 -4.64 -27.49
C ASP A 546 -19.32 -5.59 -26.49
N ASN A 547 -18.36 -6.40 -26.96
CA ASN A 547 -17.64 -7.40 -26.17
C ASN A 547 -16.14 -7.10 -26.00
N THR A 548 -15.68 -5.91 -26.37
CA THR A 548 -14.25 -5.57 -26.38
C THR A 548 -13.60 -5.71 -25.01
N TYR A 549 -14.26 -5.24 -23.94
CA TYR A 549 -13.72 -5.24 -22.58
C TYR A 549 -14.54 -6.13 -21.65
N THR A 550 -13.87 -6.93 -20.82
CA THR A 550 -14.53 -7.96 -19.99
C THR A 550 -14.18 -7.89 -18.51
N LYS A 551 -13.21 -7.04 -18.15
CA LYS A 551 -12.65 -6.87 -16.82
C LYS A 551 -12.57 -5.39 -16.50
N PHE A 552 -12.82 -5.03 -15.24
CA PHE A 552 -12.80 -3.66 -14.75
C PHE A 552 -12.22 -3.64 -13.34
N ASP A 553 -11.37 -2.68 -13.02
CA ASP A 553 -10.73 -2.54 -11.71
C ASP A 553 -11.07 -1.21 -11.02
N ARG A 554 -11.78 -0.30 -11.70
CA ARG A 554 -12.09 1.03 -11.16
C ARG A 554 -13.44 1.56 -11.62
N VAL A 555 -14.03 2.38 -10.77
CA VAL A 555 -15.08 3.31 -11.16
C VAL A 555 -14.44 4.62 -11.60
N VAL A 556 -14.98 5.21 -12.67
CA VAL A 556 -14.44 6.44 -13.27
C VAL A 556 -15.48 7.53 -13.38
N ILE A 557 -15.04 8.77 -13.19
CA ILE A 557 -15.78 10.01 -13.36
C ILE A 557 -15.07 10.84 -14.42
N HIS A 558 -15.67 11.00 -15.60
CA HIS A 558 -15.09 11.73 -16.74
C HIS A 558 -15.97 12.90 -17.17
N GLY A 559 -16.18 13.10 -18.48
CA GLY A 559 -17.10 14.11 -18.99
C GLY A 559 -16.61 15.53 -18.80
N GLY A 560 -17.55 16.47 -18.83
CA GLY A 560 -17.29 17.87 -18.58
C GLY A 560 -17.29 18.23 -17.10
N TYR A 561 -17.71 19.45 -16.80
CA TYR A 561 -17.80 20.00 -15.45
C TYR A 561 -18.71 21.24 -15.47
N VAL A 562 -19.28 21.70 -14.34
CA VAL A 562 -19.28 21.07 -13.02
C VAL A 562 -20.47 20.13 -12.94
N TYR A 563 -20.30 18.96 -12.32
CA TYR A 563 -21.41 18.10 -11.92
C TYR A 563 -21.03 17.35 -10.65
N TYR A 564 -22.05 16.88 -9.94
CA TYR A 564 -21.90 16.20 -8.67
C TYR A 564 -22.40 14.77 -8.79
N VAL A 565 -21.75 13.87 -8.06
CA VAL A 565 -22.09 12.45 -8.00
C VAL A 565 -22.25 12.07 -6.54
N ASP A 566 -23.32 11.36 -6.24
CA ASP A 566 -23.61 10.88 -4.90
C ASP A 566 -24.18 9.46 -4.95
N ASP A 567 -24.08 8.73 -3.84
CA ASP A 567 -24.61 7.37 -3.67
C ASP A 567 -24.16 6.40 -4.77
N LEU A 568 -22.87 6.44 -5.09
CA LEU A 568 -22.28 5.68 -6.18
C LEU A 568 -22.15 4.20 -5.80
N GLU A 569 -22.73 3.33 -6.61
CA GLU A 569 -22.85 1.90 -6.31
C GLU A 569 -22.38 1.05 -7.49
N VAL A 570 -21.59 0.00 -7.22
CA VAL A 570 -21.22 -1.04 -8.20
C VAL A 570 -21.64 -2.41 -7.68
N ASN A 571 -22.61 -3.00 -8.38
CA ASN A 571 -23.24 -4.28 -8.09
C ASN A 571 -22.91 -5.31 -9.16
N SER A 572 -22.11 -6.32 -8.84
CA SER A 572 -21.79 -7.42 -9.77
C SER A 572 -22.52 -8.70 -9.35
N LYS A 573 -23.05 -9.47 -10.31
CA LYS A 573 -23.57 -10.83 -10.02
C LYS A 573 -22.50 -11.75 -9.45
N ASN A 574 -21.24 -11.51 -9.79
CA ASN A 574 -20.10 -12.14 -9.15
C ASN A 574 -19.79 -11.39 -7.83
N PHE A 575 -20.79 -11.26 -6.94
CA PHE A 575 -20.70 -10.59 -5.63
C PHE A 575 -19.54 -11.20 -4.84
N ASP A 576 -18.38 -10.54 -4.88
CA ASP A 576 -17.15 -11.06 -4.30
C ASP A 576 -16.30 -9.96 -3.65
N PHE A 577 -16.86 -8.75 -3.41
CA PHE A 577 -16.20 -7.71 -2.61
C PHE A 577 -16.24 -8.03 -1.11
N TYR A 578 -15.86 -9.27 -0.79
CA TYR A 578 -15.55 -9.74 0.54
C TYR A 578 -16.68 -9.55 1.58
N GLY A 579 -17.94 -9.59 1.13
CA GLY A 579 -19.13 -9.46 1.95
C GLY A 579 -20.33 -10.20 1.33
N ASP A 580 -21.36 -10.47 2.13
CA ASP A 580 -22.58 -11.15 1.71
C ASP A 580 -23.80 -10.21 1.68
N LYS A 581 -24.54 -10.20 0.57
CA LYS A 581 -25.72 -9.34 0.36
C LYS A 581 -26.84 -9.52 1.37
N ASN A 582 -26.86 -10.63 2.13
CA ASN A 582 -27.91 -10.92 3.10
C ASN A 582 -27.71 -10.19 4.44
N TRP A 583 -26.58 -9.50 4.64
CA TRP A 583 -26.40 -8.55 5.73
C TRP A 583 -27.31 -7.34 5.55
N LYS A 584 -28.32 -7.22 6.43
CA LYS A 584 -29.25 -6.08 6.48
C LYS A 584 -28.72 -4.93 7.33
N TYR A 585 -27.85 -5.25 8.28
CA TYR A 585 -27.29 -4.31 9.23
C TYR A 585 -25.90 -4.78 9.64
N LEU A 586 -24.95 -3.86 9.70
CA LEU A 586 -23.60 -4.02 10.20
C LEU A 586 -23.15 -2.71 10.85
N GLU A 587 -22.52 -2.80 12.02
CA GLU A 587 -21.97 -1.69 12.80
C GLU A 587 -20.76 -2.14 13.61
N ILE A 588 -19.78 -1.26 13.78
CA ILE A 588 -18.67 -1.40 14.71
C ILE A 588 -18.94 -0.51 15.92
N THR A 589 -19.23 -1.13 17.08
CA THR A 589 -19.69 -0.40 18.27
C THR A 589 -18.54 0.05 19.18
N SER A 590 -17.35 -0.57 19.04
CA SER A 590 -16.14 -0.16 19.75
C SER A 590 -14.89 -0.66 19.02
N ALA A 591 -13.77 0.03 19.19
CA ALA A 591 -12.46 -0.38 18.70
C ALA A 591 -11.36 0.09 19.67
N ASN A 592 -10.54 -0.85 20.14
CA ASN A 592 -9.46 -0.60 21.10
C ASN A 592 -8.16 -1.23 20.59
N SER A 593 -7.12 -0.41 20.40
CA SER A 593 -5.81 -0.88 19.95
C SER A 593 -4.79 -0.93 21.10
N SER A 594 -3.86 -1.89 21.04
CA SER A 594 -2.71 -1.97 21.96
C SER A 594 -1.59 -1.00 21.58
N GLU A 595 -1.54 -0.61 20.31
CA GLU A 595 -0.56 0.27 19.69
C GLU A 595 -1.21 1.01 18.53
N GLY A 596 -0.64 2.16 18.14
CA GLY A 596 -1.17 2.97 17.07
C GLY A 596 -2.52 3.59 17.45
N THR A 597 -3.24 4.09 16.46
CA THR A 597 -4.53 4.77 16.65
C THR A 597 -5.60 4.09 15.82
N ALA A 598 -6.73 3.74 16.44
CA ALA A 598 -7.90 3.19 15.77
C ALA A 598 -9.03 4.24 15.73
N VAL A 599 -9.48 4.60 14.53
CA VAL A 599 -10.55 5.58 14.30
C VAL A 599 -11.72 4.91 13.58
N LEU A 600 -12.93 5.05 14.12
CA LEU A 600 -14.16 4.58 13.47
C LEU A 600 -14.65 5.61 12.46
N PHE A 601 -15.14 5.15 11.32
CA PHE A 601 -15.68 6.02 10.26
C PHE A 601 -16.74 5.31 9.42
N ASP A 602 -17.44 6.10 8.59
CA ASP A 602 -18.32 5.59 7.53
C ASP A 602 -17.46 5.16 6.35
N GLY A 603 -17.23 3.85 6.26
CA GLY A 603 -16.51 3.21 5.19
C GLY A 603 -17.38 2.87 3.99
N ASP A 604 -16.65 2.73 2.89
CA ASP A 604 -17.15 2.17 1.65
C ASP A 604 -17.59 0.71 1.86
N TYR A 605 -18.37 0.16 0.92
CA TYR A 605 -18.72 -1.27 0.83
C TYR A 605 -19.89 -1.80 1.67
N PHE A 606 -20.59 -0.93 2.40
CA PHE A 606 -21.85 -1.29 3.03
C PHE A 606 -22.88 -0.17 2.86
N LYS A 607 -23.94 -0.47 2.09
CA LYS A 607 -25.06 0.45 1.92
C LYS A 607 -25.95 0.41 3.17
N LYS A 608 -26.07 1.56 3.84
CA LYS A 608 -26.87 1.76 5.06
C LYS A 608 -28.07 2.67 4.79
N ASP A 609 -29.03 2.66 5.72
CA ASP A 609 -30.07 3.68 5.76
C ASP A 609 -29.46 5.01 6.26
N TYR A 610 -29.69 6.12 5.56
CA TYR A 610 -29.03 7.41 5.83
C TYR A 610 -29.27 8.00 7.22
N ASN A 611 -30.34 7.60 7.90
CA ASN A 611 -30.70 8.12 9.23
C ASN A 611 -29.96 7.39 10.37
N THR A 612 -29.03 6.47 10.08
CA THR A 612 -28.30 5.70 11.09
C THR A 612 -26.82 6.07 11.16
N SER A 613 -26.31 6.28 12.38
CA SER A 613 -24.89 6.56 12.66
C SER A 613 -24.04 5.30 12.77
N ASN A 614 -24.44 4.20 12.11
CA ASN A 614 -23.76 2.92 12.24
C ASN A 614 -22.43 2.92 11.48
N LEU A 615 -21.37 3.32 12.18
CA LEU A 615 -20.01 3.30 11.66
C LEU A 615 -19.64 1.86 11.31
N ASN A 616 -19.12 1.62 10.11
CA ASN A 616 -18.94 0.29 9.53
C ASN A 616 -17.47 0.02 9.13
N ALA A 617 -16.54 0.93 9.48
CA ALA A 617 -15.12 0.79 9.18
C ALA A 617 -14.20 1.32 10.28
N ILE A 618 -12.95 0.83 10.30
CA ILE A 618 -11.88 1.23 11.21
C ILE A 618 -10.63 1.57 10.41
N ASN A 619 -10.03 2.72 10.68
CA ASN A 619 -8.69 3.06 10.23
C ASN A 619 -7.72 2.88 11.41
N TRP A 620 -6.86 1.86 11.36
CA TRP A 620 -5.88 1.54 12.39
C TRP A 620 -4.47 1.80 11.88
N THR A 621 -3.88 2.92 12.31
CA THR A 621 -2.62 3.46 11.78
C THR A 621 -1.53 3.56 12.83
N ASN A 622 -0.31 3.91 12.41
CA ASN A 622 0.84 4.18 13.26
C ASN A 622 1.31 2.96 14.08
N ILE A 623 1.28 1.79 13.46
CA ILE A 623 1.80 0.54 14.05
C ILE A 623 3.23 0.35 13.56
N THR A 624 4.19 0.14 14.48
CA THR A 624 5.57 -0.15 14.11
C THR A 624 6.02 -1.45 14.78
N LEU A 625 6.11 -2.52 13.98
CA LEU A 625 6.56 -3.82 14.46
C LEU A 625 8.08 -3.99 14.28
N ASN A 626 8.71 -4.57 15.29
CA ASN A 626 10.13 -4.93 15.29
C ASN A 626 10.38 -6.12 16.22
N TRP A 627 11.64 -6.56 16.36
CA TRP A 627 11.94 -7.74 17.16
C TRP A 627 11.62 -7.62 18.66
N SER A 628 11.58 -6.39 19.20
CA SER A 628 11.26 -6.08 20.59
C SER A 628 9.77 -5.86 20.82
N ASN A 629 9.06 -5.35 19.82
CA ASN A 629 7.62 -5.17 19.79
C ASN A 629 7.08 -5.83 18.52
N ASP A 630 6.89 -7.15 18.58
CA ASP A 630 6.68 -8.00 17.41
C ASP A 630 5.21 -8.24 17.06
N SER A 631 4.28 -7.63 17.80
CA SER A 631 2.86 -7.75 17.54
C SER A 631 2.07 -6.54 18.02
N ALA A 632 1.01 -6.20 17.31
CA ALA A 632 0.00 -5.25 17.76
C ALA A 632 -1.40 -5.88 17.67
N THR A 633 -2.29 -5.49 18.57
CA THR A 633 -3.64 -6.05 18.70
C THR A 633 -4.70 -4.96 18.57
N LEU A 634 -5.76 -5.26 17.82
CA LEU A 634 -6.99 -4.50 17.73
C LEU A 634 -8.16 -5.39 18.17
N VAL A 635 -8.90 -4.94 19.18
CA VAL A 635 -10.13 -5.58 19.64
C VAL A 635 -11.31 -4.68 19.31
N PHE A 636 -12.28 -5.20 18.57
CA PHE A 636 -13.47 -4.45 18.19
C PHE A 636 -14.72 -5.31 18.24
N ASN A 637 -15.87 -4.67 18.45
CA ASN A 637 -17.17 -5.35 18.48
C ASN A 637 -17.92 -5.10 17.20
N VAL A 638 -18.53 -6.16 16.65
CA VAL A 638 -19.39 -6.08 15.49
C VAL A 638 -20.82 -6.41 15.90
N LEU A 639 -21.74 -5.54 15.52
CA LEU A 639 -23.18 -5.72 15.69
C LEU A 639 -23.80 -5.92 14.30
N GLY A 640 -24.53 -7.02 14.09
CA GLY A 640 -25.03 -7.38 12.76
C GLY A 640 -26.37 -8.10 12.74
N ASN A 641 -27.04 -8.04 11.59
CA ASN A 641 -28.28 -8.79 11.30
C ASN A 641 -28.25 -9.40 9.91
N TYR A 642 -28.23 -10.73 9.86
CA TYR A 642 -28.13 -11.51 8.63
C TYR A 642 -29.45 -12.20 8.28
N SER A 643 -29.87 -12.16 7.02
CA SER A 643 -31.11 -12.80 6.57
C SER A 643 -30.88 -14.23 6.10
N TYR A 644 -31.40 -15.21 6.84
CA TYR A 644 -31.27 -16.61 6.47
C TYR A 644 -32.29 -17.48 7.18
N SER A 645 -32.96 -18.38 6.46
CA SER A 645 -34.10 -19.15 6.98
C SER A 645 -33.91 -20.66 6.93
N GLU A 646 -32.79 -21.16 6.41
CA GLU A 646 -32.56 -22.60 6.32
C GLU A 646 -32.09 -23.18 7.66
N ARG A 647 -32.20 -24.50 7.82
CA ARG A 647 -31.86 -25.18 9.08
C ARG A 647 -30.35 -25.31 9.29
N ASP A 648 -29.62 -25.51 8.20
CA ASP A 648 -28.17 -25.70 8.23
C ASP A 648 -27.48 -24.38 8.58
N ASN A 649 -26.16 -24.44 8.82
CA ASN A 649 -25.36 -23.24 8.95
C ASN A 649 -24.73 -22.88 7.60
N ILE A 650 -24.49 -21.60 7.41
CA ILE A 650 -23.74 -21.07 6.25
C ILE A 650 -22.57 -20.26 6.77
N LEU A 651 -21.45 -20.29 6.05
CA LEU A 651 -20.31 -19.42 6.32
C LEU A 651 -20.53 -18.12 5.54
N ALA A 652 -20.79 -17.02 6.25
CA ALA A 652 -21.12 -15.73 5.65
C ALA A 652 -19.93 -14.76 5.76
N LYS A 653 -19.52 -14.20 4.62
CA LYS A 653 -18.54 -13.10 4.57
C LYS A 653 -19.19 -11.83 5.12
N TYR A 654 -18.54 -11.15 6.05
CA TYR A 654 -19.09 -9.92 6.68
C TYR A 654 -18.20 -8.70 6.52
N GLY A 655 -17.02 -8.87 5.94
CA GLY A 655 -16.10 -7.78 5.70
C GLY A 655 -14.70 -8.24 5.38
N PHE A 656 -13.79 -7.27 5.33
CA PHE A 656 -12.38 -7.50 5.07
C PHE A 656 -11.50 -6.42 5.68
N ALA A 657 -10.22 -6.76 5.90
CA ALA A 657 -9.18 -5.82 6.28
C ALA A 657 -8.15 -5.69 5.14
N LYS A 658 -7.87 -4.46 4.71
CA LYS A 658 -6.73 -4.14 3.86
C LYS A 658 -5.54 -3.84 4.76
N ILE A 659 -4.51 -4.68 4.69
CA ILE A 659 -3.25 -4.49 5.40
C ILE A 659 -2.28 -3.82 4.45
N LEU A 660 -1.85 -2.60 4.78
CA LEU A 660 -0.79 -1.87 4.09
C LEU A 660 0.45 -1.92 4.97
N PHE A 661 1.61 -2.24 4.41
CA PHE A 661 2.83 -2.25 5.19
C PHE A 661 4.03 -1.75 4.38
N ASN A 662 5.00 -1.21 5.09
CA ASN A 662 6.30 -0.83 4.56
C ASN A 662 7.37 -1.66 5.26
N TYR A 663 8.03 -2.54 4.51
CA TYR A 663 9.16 -3.36 4.96
C TYR A 663 10.30 -3.14 3.98
N ASN A 664 11.52 -2.93 4.47
CA ASN A 664 12.71 -2.68 3.66
C ASN A 664 13.64 -3.91 3.59
N GLY A 665 13.16 -5.04 3.03
CA GLY A 665 14.02 -6.15 2.58
C GLY A 665 13.51 -6.93 1.36
N THR A 666 14.42 -7.55 0.61
CA THR A 666 14.12 -8.55 -0.44
C THR A 666 14.23 -9.96 0.13
N ASN A 667 13.27 -10.84 -0.17
CA ASN A 667 13.26 -12.22 0.32
C ASN A 667 13.98 -13.18 -0.60
N THR A 668 13.99 -12.89 -1.90
CA THR A 668 14.75 -13.68 -2.85
C THR A 668 16.19 -13.20 -2.89
N ASN A 669 17.12 -14.14 -3.12
CA ASN A 669 18.50 -13.81 -3.42
C ASN A 669 18.68 -13.31 -4.88
N THR A 670 17.60 -12.80 -5.51
CA THR A 670 17.70 -12.17 -6.84
C THR A 670 18.60 -10.95 -6.72
N SER A 671 19.53 -10.81 -7.66
CA SER A 671 20.51 -9.73 -7.60
C SER A 671 20.93 -9.26 -8.98
N ILE A 672 21.02 -7.94 -9.10
CA ILE A 672 21.62 -7.28 -10.25
C ILE A 672 23.14 -7.39 -10.09
N LYS A 673 23.81 -8.10 -11.01
CA LYS A 673 25.24 -8.39 -10.94
C LYS A 673 26.11 -7.30 -11.53
N GLY A 674 25.58 -6.57 -12.50
CA GLY A 674 26.32 -5.51 -13.18
C GLY A 674 25.52 -4.87 -14.29
N VAL A 675 26.00 -3.71 -14.71
CA VAL A 675 25.48 -2.98 -15.86
C VAL A 675 26.62 -2.54 -16.76
N TYR A 676 26.37 -2.60 -18.06
CA TYR A 676 27.15 -1.96 -19.09
C TYR A 676 26.22 -1.02 -19.84
N ALA A 677 26.68 0.18 -20.11
CA ALA A 677 25.96 1.14 -20.93
C ALA A 677 26.96 2.03 -21.65
N SER A 678 26.61 2.41 -22.87
CA SER A 678 27.25 3.47 -23.62
C SER A 678 26.27 4.62 -23.84
N GLY A 679 26.66 5.64 -24.57
CA GLY A 679 25.81 6.81 -24.85
C GLY A 679 26.38 7.64 -25.98
N SER A 680 26.10 8.94 -26.00
CA SER A 680 26.60 9.86 -27.04
C SER A 680 28.10 10.17 -26.89
N TYR A 681 28.90 9.79 -27.88
CA TYR A 681 30.34 10.08 -27.95
C TYR A 681 30.76 10.36 -29.39
N SER A 682 31.92 10.99 -29.56
CA SER A 682 32.59 11.11 -30.84
C SER A 682 34.05 10.69 -30.75
N ILE A 683 34.51 10.00 -31.80
CA ILE A 683 35.91 9.64 -32.01
C ILE A 683 36.36 10.22 -33.33
N SER A 684 37.51 10.88 -33.33
CA SER A 684 38.17 11.36 -34.54
C SER A 684 39.65 11.02 -34.51
N THR A 685 40.20 10.80 -35.71
CA THR A 685 41.63 10.66 -35.92
C THR A 685 42.14 11.90 -36.63
N ASP A 686 43.30 12.40 -36.20
CA ASP A 686 44.03 13.43 -36.95
C ASP A 686 45.34 12.83 -37.46
N HIS A 687 45.70 13.14 -38.70
CA HIS A 687 46.87 12.56 -39.34
C HIS A 687 47.59 13.55 -40.25
N GLY A 688 48.92 13.47 -40.27
CA GLY A 688 49.78 14.38 -41.04
C GLY A 688 51.15 13.80 -41.31
N THR A 689 52.08 14.64 -41.75
CA THR A 689 53.49 14.29 -41.96
C THR A 689 54.39 15.20 -41.11
N THR A 690 55.58 14.72 -40.74
CA THR A 690 56.55 15.52 -39.98
C THR A 690 57.33 16.51 -40.85
N GLY A 691 57.15 16.47 -42.17
CA GLY A 691 58.02 17.13 -43.15
C GLY A 691 59.20 16.26 -43.61
N GLU A 692 59.47 15.13 -42.93
CA GLU A 692 60.43 14.12 -43.38
C GLU A 692 59.78 13.12 -44.35
N ILE A 693 60.53 12.67 -45.37
CA ILE A 693 60.01 11.79 -46.41
C ILE A 693 59.51 10.47 -45.79
N ASN A 694 58.27 10.12 -46.10
CA ASN A 694 57.59 8.88 -45.71
C ASN A 694 57.27 8.72 -44.22
N ILE A 695 57.42 9.74 -43.37
CA ILE A 695 57.03 9.65 -41.95
C ILE A 695 55.65 10.30 -41.74
N TRP A 696 54.71 9.48 -41.27
CA TRP A 696 53.36 9.89 -40.93
C TRP A 696 53.22 10.02 -39.42
N ILE A 697 52.40 10.99 -38.99
CA ILE A 697 51.99 11.18 -37.61
C ILE A 697 50.48 11.01 -37.49
N GLU A 698 50.04 10.47 -36.36
CA GLU A 698 48.62 10.23 -36.09
C GLU A 698 48.29 10.36 -34.61
N ASN A 699 47.07 10.78 -34.30
CA ASN A 699 46.52 10.79 -32.94
C ASN A 699 45.01 10.48 -32.96
N VAL A 700 44.45 10.24 -31.79
CA VAL A 700 43.01 10.06 -31.58
C VAL A 700 42.50 11.07 -30.59
N THR A 701 41.36 11.66 -30.92
CA THR A 701 40.53 12.45 -30.01
C THR A 701 39.29 11.65 -29.65
N PHE A 702 39.01 11.47 -28.37
CA PHE A 702 37.76 10.95 -27.85
C PHE A 702 37.03 12.09 -27.12
N LYS A 703 35.78 12.33 -27.48
CA LYS A 703 34.94 13.33 -26.83
C LYS A 703 33.68 12.69 -26.26
N ASN A 704 33.39 13.01 -25.00
CA ASN A 704 32.11 12.68 -24.39
C ASN A 704 31.08 13.75 -24.79
N ASP A 705 30.09 13.38 -25.59
CA ASP A 705 29.05 14.30 -26.06
C ASP A 705 27.84 14.37 -25.10
N ALA A 706 27.86 13.59 -24.02
CA ALA A 706 26.85 13.62 -22.98
C ALA A 706 26.89 14.91 -22.14
N LYS A 707 25.78 15.16 -21.44
CA LYS A 707 25.54 16.32 -20.58
C LYS A 707 25.61 16.00 -19.09
N SER A 708 25.24 14.78 -18.66
CA SER A 708 25.21 14.44 -17.23
C SER A 708 26.15 13.31 -16.79
N TYR A 709 26.61 12.43 -17.69
CA TYR A 709 27.46 11.30 -17.30
C TYR A 709 28.85 11.31 -17.91
N SER A 710 29.79 10.64 -17.24
CA SER A 710 31.16 10.44 -17.68
C SER A 710 31.35 9.06 -18.33
N PHE A 711 32.28 8.96 -19.27
CA PHE A 711 32.72 7.67 -19.80
C PHE A 711 34.08 7.27 -19.24
N ASN A 712 34.21 6.02 -18.83
CA ASN A 712 35.49 5.41 -18.55
C ASN A 712 36.07 4.82 -19.85
N LEU A 713 37.08 5.48 -20.42
CA LEU A 713 37.80 5.00 -21.60
C LEU A 713 38.84 3.95 -21.18
N THR A 714 38.58 2.68 -21.51
CA THR A 714 39.39 1.55 -21.01
C THR A 714 40.42 1.07 -22.02
N ASN A 715 40.13 1.17 -23.32
CA ASN A 715 41.03 0.73 -24.38
C ASN A 715 40.93 1.65 -25.61
N LEU A 716 42.07 1.89 -26.25
CA LEU A 716 42.17 2.55 -27.54
C LEU A 716 43.14 1.77 -28.42
N ASN A 717 42.72 1.50 -29.65
CA ASN A 717 43.57 0.99 -30.70
C ASN A 717 43.54 1.94 -31.89
N ILE A 718 44.71 2.35 -32.38
CA ILE A 718 44.91 3.14 -33.60
C ILE A 718 45.82 2.35 -34.53
N TRP A 719 45.49 2.35 -35.83
CA TRP A 719 46.29 1.71 -36.86
C TRP A 719 46.07 2.38 -38.21
N ALA A 720 47.01 2.19 -39.13
CA ALA A 720 46.90 2.66 -40.49
C ALA A 720 46.86 1.51 -41.50
N VAL A 721 46.09 1.67 -42.56
CA VAL A 721 46.02 0.73 -43.69
C VAL A 721 46.49 1.38 -44.99
N ASN A 722 47.09 0.59 -45.87
CA ASN A 722 47.46 1.06 -47.20
C ASN A 722 46.20 1.34 -48.04
N LYS A 723 45.95 2.60 -48.42
CA LYS A 723 44.77 2.99 -49.22
C LYS A 723 44.59 2.13 -50.47
N SER A 724 45.67 1.90 -51.23
CA SER A 724 45.62 1.12 -52.47
C SER A 724 45.24 -0.34 -52.23
N ALA A 725 45.56 -0.89 -51.06
CA ALA A 725 45.16 -2.22 -50.67
C ALA A 725 43.73 -2.24 -50.10
N TYR A 726 43.33 -1.20 -49.34
CA TYR A 726 42.00 -1.09 -48.76
C TYR A 726 40.89 -1.12 -49.81
N GLU A 727 41.09 -0.47 -50.96
CA GLU A 727 40.13 -0.47 -52.09
C GLU A 727 39.85 -1.88 -52.67
N LEU A 728 40.66 -2.89 -52.32
CA LEU A 728 40.45 -4.28 -52.71
C LEU A 728 39.71 -5.12 -51.66
N TYR A 729 39.79 -4.74 -50.37
CA TYR A 729 39.26 -5.54 -49.26
C TYR A 729 38.13 -4.87 -48.47
N TRP A 730 38.02 -3.54 -48.51
CA TRP A 730 37.03 -2.69 -47.83
C TRP A 730 36.78 -3.04 -46.35
N ASN A 731 37.79 -3.61 -45.68
CA ASN A 731 37.71 -4.03 -44.28
C ASN A 731 38.96 -3.55 -43.53
N PRO A 732 38.83 -2.56 -42.63
CA PRO A 732 39.99 -2.00 -41.94
C PRO A 732 40.58 -2.96 -40.91
N PHE A 733 39.87 -4.01 -40.52
CA PHE A 733 40.33 -5.05 -39.60
C PHE A 733 41.11 -6.17 -40.29
N ASN A 734 41.22 -6.17 -41.63
CA ASN A 734 42.07 -7.13 -42.33
C ASN A 734 43.56 -6.79 -42.10
N LYS A 735 44.22 -7.58 -41.25
CA LYS A 735 45.63 -7.35 -40.88
C LYS A 735 46.60 -7.44 -42.06
N SER A 736 46.24 -8.09 -43.18
CA SER A 736 47.13 -8.18 -44.35
C SER A 736 47.33 -6.86 -45.08
N ILE A 737 46.53 -5.84 -44.79
CA ILE A 737 46.63 -4.50 -45.40
C ILE A 737 47.12 -3.43 -44.42
N TRP A 738 47.45 -3.83 -43.19
CA TRP A 738 47.98 -2.93 -42.17
C TRP A 738 49.40 -2.48 -42.55
N ILE A 739 49.73 -1.25 -42.20
CA ILE A 739 51.08 -0.70 -42.39
C ILE A 739 51.93 -1.08 -41.17
N ASP A 740 53.06 -1.71 -41.42
CA ASP A 740 53.99 -2.13 -40.36
C ASP A 740 54.38 -0.94 -39.46
N GLY A 741 54.30 -1.14 -38.14
CA GLY A 741 54.62 -0.12 -37.14
C GLY A 741 53.53 0.92 -36.87
N SER A 742 52.40 0.90 -37.59
CA SER A 742 51.28 1.84 -37.33
C SER A 742 50.32 1.39 -36.22
N ASN A 743 50.33 0.13 -35.82
CA ASN A 743 49.36 -0.40 -34.86
C ASN A 743 49.79 -0.14 -33.41
N TYR A 744 49.04 0.70 -32.70
CA TYR A 744 49.25 1.01 -31.29
C TYR A 744 47.99 0.70 -30.48
N THR A 745 48.17 0.00 -29.36
CA THR A 745 47.10 -0.27 -28.39
C THR A 745 47.51 0.32 -27.04
N ILE A 746 46.60 1.04 -26.40
CA ILE A 746 46.77 1.57 -25.04
C ILE A 746 45.50 1.32 -24.23
N THR A 747 45.66 1.30 -22.91
CA THR A 747 44.56 1.16 -21.95
C THR A 747 44.51 2.38 -21.03
N PRO A 748 43.86 3.48 -21.44
CA PRO A 748 43.91 4.74 -20.69
C PRO A 748 43.34 4.62 -19.28
N ASN A 749 42.24 3.87 -19.11
CA ASN A 749 41.50 3.71 -17.87
C ASN A 749 41.21 5.04 -17.16
N ILE A 750 40.66 6.00 -17.92
CA ILE A 750 40.41 7.37 -17.48
C ILE A 750 38.92 7.72 -17.61
N ASP A 751 38.38 8.41 -16.61
CA ASP A 751 37.04 9.00 -16.70
C ASP A 751 37.09 10.31 -17.48
N ILE A 752 36.24 10.43 -18.48
CA ILE A 752 36.08 11.60 -19.34
C ILE A 752 34.74 12.25 -18.96
N PRO A 753 34.75 13.40 -18.25
CA PRO A 753 33.53 14.08 -17.80
C PRO A 753 32.60 14.48 -18.96
N PRO A 754 31.33 14.83 -18.69
CA PRO A 754 30.41 15.33 -19.70
C PRO A 754 30.99 16.52 -20.47
N GLY A 755 30.89 16.51 -21.79
CA GLY A 755 31.40 17.57 -22.67
C GLY A 755 32.92 17.64 -22.84
N GLU A 756 33.70 16.89 -22.06
CA GLU A 756 35.16 16.93 -22.08
C GLU A 756 35.77 16.10 -23.20
N VAL A 757 37.02 16.44 -23.52
CA VAL A 757 37.80 15.83 -24.60
C VAL A 757 39.07 15.21 -24.03
N TRP A 758 39.36 13.98 -24.45
CA TRP A 758 40.63 13.32 -24.20
C TRP A 758 41.40 13.11 -25.52
N ASN A 759 42.70 13.37 -25.49
CA ASN A 759 43.58 13.21 -26.64
C ASN A 759 44.64 12.15 -26.35
N SER A 760 44.92 11.28 -27.32
CA SER A 760 46.08 10.40 -27.26
C SER A 760 47.37 11.18 -27.45
N LYS A 761 48.50 10.58 -27.07
CA LYS A 761 49.80 11.02 -27.60
C LYS A 761 49.83 10.91 -29.13
N THR A 762 50.72 11.66 -29.76
CA THR A 762 51.02 11.50 -31.19
C THR A 762 51.88 10.26 -31.40
N TYR A 763 51.47 9.42 -32.33
CA TYR A 763 52.21 8.26 -32.82
C TYR A 763 52.80 8.56 -34.20
N ASN A 764 53.80 7.78 -34.61
CA ASN A 764 54.36 7.88 -35.95
C ASN A 764 54.66 6.50 -36.55
N PHE A 765 54.72 6.45 -37.89
CA PHE A 765 55.12 5.27 -38.64
C PHE A 765 55.68 5.67 -40.00
N THR A 766 56.42 4.77 -40.65
CA THR A 766 57.04 5.02 -41.95
C THR A 766 56.29 4.30 -43.05
N PHE A 767 55.80 5.05 -44.05
CA PHE A 767 55.09 4.50 -45.21
C PHE A 767 55.22 5.41 -46.43
N SER A 768 55.59 4.83 -47.57
CA SER A 768 55.82 5.57 -48.83
C SER A 768 54.57 5.82 -49.67
N GLY A 769 53.41 5.30 -49.25
CA GLY A 769 52.12 5.53 -49.90
C GLY A 769 51.21 6.47 -49.11
N VAL A 770 49.93 6.47 -49.44
CA VAL A 770 48.88 7.19 -48.70
C VAL A 770 48.24 6.23 -47.68
N PRO A 771 48.36 6.47 -46.37
CA PRO A 771 47.66 5.70 -45.35
C PRO A 771 46.20 6.14 -45.21
N ILE A 772 45.35 5.24 -44.70
CA ILE A 772 44.07 5.57 -44.07
C ILE A 772 44.19 5.20 -42.60
N VAL A 773 43.98 6.17 -41.71
CA VAL A 773 44.09 5.97 -40.25
C VAL A 773 42.72 5.60 -39.68
N TRP A 774 42.70 4.55 -38.88
CA TRP A 774 41.53 4.04 -38.18
C TRP A 774 41.78 4.03 -36.68
N ALA A 775 40.72 4.28 -35.91
CA ALA A 775 40.74 4.13 -34.47
C ALA A 775 39.53 3.34 -33.99
N ASN A 776 39.73 2.56 -32.95
CA ASN A 776 38.71 1.82 -32.24
C ASN A 776 38.91 2.02 -30.73
N CYS A 777 37.83 2.21 -30.00
CA CYS A 777 37.86 2.41 -28.56
C CYS A 777 36.92 1.44 -27.86
N SER A 778 37.24 1.12 -26.60
CA SER A 778 36.32 0.47 -25.69
C SER A 778 36.17 1.38 -24.48
N PHE A 779 34.92 1.66 -24.14
CA PHE A 779 34.56 2.54 -23.05
C PHE A 779 33.21 2.08 -22.50
N THR A 780 32.90 2.54 -21.29
CA THR A 780 31.61 2.28 -20.64
C THR A 780 31.24 3.50 -19.80
N LEU A 781 29.97 3.64 -19.46
CA LEU A 781 29.51 4.57 -18.45
C LEU A 781 30.36 4.41 -17.17
N SER A 782 30.83 5.52 -16.60
CA SER A 782 31.64 5.46 -15.39
C SER A 782 30.84 4.87 -14.23
N LYS A 783 31.51 4.18 -13.30
CA LYS A 783 30.85 3.53 -12.15
C LYS A 783 30.13 4.50 -11.22
N LYS A 784 30.50 5.78 -11.26
CA LYS A 784 29.84 6.86 -10.50
C LYS A 784 28.51 7.30 -11.14
N ASP A 785 28.28 6.96 -12.40
CA ASP A 785 27.17 7.46 -13.22
C ASP A 785 26.06 6.40 -13.41
N TYR A 786 26.17 5.25 -12.72
CA TYR A 786 25.05 4.33 -12.54
C TYR A 786 24.90 3.89 -11.09
N ILE A 787 23.71 3.41 -10.74
CA ILE A 787 23.41 2.80 -9.46
C ILE A 787 22.63 1.50 -9.65
N LEU A 788 23.00 0.48 -8.87
CA LEU A 788 22.30 -0.79 -8.80
C LEU A 788 21.63 -0.85 -7.44
N LEU A 789 20.32 -0.94 -7.45
CA LEU A 789 19.49 -0.90 -6.25
C LEU A 789 18.71 -2.20 -6.19
N ASN A 790 18.97 -3.00 -5.16
CA ASN A 790 17.96 -3.94 -4.69
C ASN A 790 17.08 -3.11 -3.75
N GLU A 791 16.07 -2.50 -4.35
CA GLU A 791 15.15 -1.62 -3.67
C GLU A 791 13.95 -2.40 -3.17
N VAL A 792 13.35 -1.86 -2.14
CA VAL A 792 12.20 -2.47 -1.54
C VAL A 792 11.04 -1.54 -1.80
N SER A 793 9.92 -2.09 -2.24
CA SER A 793 8.72 -1.30 -2.50
C SER A 793 8.39 -0.54 -1.21
N GLN A 794 8.56 0.79 -1.24
CA GLN A 794 7.90 1.68 -0.27
C GLN A 794 6.40 1.81 -0.58
N ILE A 795 5.96 1.37 -1.77
CA ILE A 795 4.68 1.69 -2.39
C ILE A 795 4.06 0.41 -2.95
N GLY A 796 2.94 -0.03 -2.38
CA GLY A 796 2.04 -0.99 -3.04
C GLY A 796 1.86 -2.35 -2.35
N SER A 797 2.73 -2.72 -1.40
CA SER A 797 2.58 -4.01 -0.72
C SER A 797 1.36 -3.99 0.20
N SER A 798 0.28 -4.61 -0.26
CA SER A 798 -0.95 -4.75 0.49
C SER A 798 -1.56 -6.12 0.29
N TYR A 799 -2.26 -6.61 1.30
CA TYR A 799 -3.08 -7.80 1.14
C TYR A 799 -4.43 -7.63 1.82
N VAL A 800 -5.38 -8.44 1.35
CA VAL A 800 -6.74 -8.47 1.86
C VAL A 800 -6.92 -9.68 2.76
N VAL A 801 -7.41 -9.45 3.97
CA VAL A 801 -7.94 -10.49 4.87
C VAL A 801 -9.45 -10.49 4.74
N VAL A 802 -10.03 -11.59 4.25
CA VAL A 802 -11.49 -11.78 4.15
C VAL A 802 -11.98 -12.46 5.41
N GLU A 803 -13.08 -11.99 5.96
CA GLU A 803 -13.57 -12.43 7.26
C GLU A 803 -14.95 -13.08 7.12
N GLU A 804 -15.07 -14.27 7.71
CA GLU A 804 -16.28 -15.08 7.64
C GLU A 804 -16.74 -15.52 9.03
N ILE A 805 -18.05 -15.61 9.24
CA ILE A 805 -18.67 -16.14 10.46
C ILE A 805 -19.80 -17.12 10.12
N TYR A 806 -19.98 -18.17 10.91
CA TYR A 806 -21.11 -19.07 10.68
C TYR A 806 -22.43 -18.43 11.12
N VAL A 807 -23.43 -18.50 10.25
CA VAL A 807 -24.78 -18.01 10.53
C VAL A 807 -25.76 -19.16 10.53
N VAL A 808 -26.67 -19.18 11.50
CA VAL A 808 -27.67 -20.24 11.71
C VAL A 808 -29.08 -19.67 11.55
N GLY A 809 -29.84 -20.16 10.56
CA GLY A 809 -31.19 -19.69 10.25
C GLY A 809 -32.31 -20.26 11.12
N SER A 810 -31.98 -21.20 12.03
CA SER A 810 -32.95 -21.95 12.83
C SER A 810 -32.75 -21.76 14.34
N TYR A 811 -32.92 -22.82 15.13
CA TYR A 811 -32.63 -22.78 16.57
C TYR A 811 -31.10 -22.80 16.76
N LEU A 812 -30.63 -22.11 17.80
CA LEU A 812 -29.23 -22.11 18.19
C LEU A 812 -29.19 -22.11 19.71
N ILE A 813 -28.72 -23.21 20.31
CA ILE A 813 -28.70 -23.35 21.76
C ILE A 813 -27.36 -22.87 22.34
N LYS A 814 -27.47 -21.99 23.33
CA LYS A 814 -26.40 -21.62 24.25
C LYS A 814 -26.67 -22.30 25.59
N VAL A 815 -25.62 -22.84 26.20
CA VAL A 815 -25.69 -23.40 27.55
C VAL A 815 -24.63 -22.73 28.40
N THR A 816 -25.06 -22.16 29.52
CA THR A 816 -24.18 -21.50 30.48
C THR A 816 -24.26 -22.25 31.81
N LYS A 817 -23.12 -22.73 32.31
CA LYS A 817 -23.03 -23.42 33.60
C LYS A 817 -22.37 -22.51 34.63
N HIS A 818 -23.09 -22.22 35.71
CA HIS A 818 -22.60 -21.47 36.86
C HIS A 818 -22.34 -22.40 38.02
N ILE A 819 -21.22 -22.18 38.70
CA ILE A 819 -20.83 -22.90 39.92
C ILE A 819 -20.65 -21.84 41.00
N VAL A 820 -21.60 -21.76 41.92
CA VAL A 820 -21.66 -20.75 42.96
C VAL A 820 -21.32 -21.40 44.30
N PRO A 821 -20.21 -21.03 44.96
CA PRO A 821 -19.85 -21.61 46.25
C PRO A 821 -20.74 -21.06 47.36
N ASP A 822 -21.22 -21.95 48.23
CA ASP A 822 -22.02 -21.62 49.41
C ASP A 822 -21.17 -21.54 50.68
N ALA A 823 -21.69 -20.83 51.68
CA ALA A 823 -21.02 -20.68 52.98
C ALA A 823 -20.90 -21.99 53.76
N ASP A 824 -21.74 -22.99 53.49
CA ASP A 824 -21.71 -24.30 54.13
C ASP A 824 -20.75 -25.30 53.44
N GLY A 825 -20.06 -24.87 52.38
CA GLY A 825 -19.14 -25.68 51.60
C GLY A 825 -19.80 -26.48 50.47
N THR A 826 -21.12 -26.32 50.24
CA THR A 826 -21.75 -26.82 49.01
C THR A 826 -21.54 -25.87 47.84
N TYR A 827 -21.93 -26.32 46.66
CA TYR A 827 -21.95 -25.50 45.46
C TYR A 827 -23.33 -25.56 44.81
N ASP A 828 -23.95 -24.40 44.62
CA ASP A 828 -25.13 -24.24 43.78
C ASP A 828 -24.70 -24.27 42.31
N ILE A 829 -25.28 -25.21 41.56
CA ILE A 829 -25.04 -25.35 40.13
C ILE A 829 -26.26 -24.88 39.38
N TYR A 830 -26.07 -23.94 38.45
CA TYR A 830 -27.12 -23.50 37.53
C TYR A 830 -26.70 -23.83 36.11
N ILE A 831 -27.48 -24.65 35.42
CA ILE A 831 -27.36 -24.86 33.97
C ILE A 831 -28.48 -24.06 33.31
N VAL A 832 -28.10 -22.98 32.64
CA VAL A 832 -28.99 -22.07 31.91
C VAL A 832 -28.96 -22.48 30.45
N VAL A 833 -30.11 -22.90 29.92
CA VAL A 833 -30.28 -23.39 28.55
C VAL A 833 -31.14 -22.41 27.78
N GLU A 834 -30.55 -21.76 26.78
CA GLU A 834 -31.12 -20.60 26.09
C GLU A 834 -31.20 -20.88 24.59
N ASN A 835 -32.35 -20.63 23.98
CA ASN A 835 -32.47 -20.64 22.52
C ASN A 835 -32.28 -19.21 21.98
N ILE A 836 -31.03 -18.90 21.63
CA ILE A 836 -30.65 -17.61 21.04
C ILE A 836 -31.00 -17.52 19.55
N GLY A 837 -31.41 -18.63 18.93
CA GLY A 837 -31.82 -18.72 17.53
C GLY A 837 -33.13 -17.99 17.20
N SER A 838 -33.49 -17.99 15.92
CA SER A 838 -34.71 -17.36 15.40
C SER A 838 -35.92 -18.31 15.34
N VAL A 839 -35.73 -19.60 15.56
CA VAL A 839 -36.78 -20.63 15.48
C VAL A 839 -36.82 -21.47 16.75
N LYS A 840 -38.01 -21.94 17.14
CA LYS A 840 -38.20 -22.88 18.25
C LYS A 840 -37.38 -24.16 18.03
N THR A 841 -36.80 -24.73 19.08
CA THR A 841 -36.12 -26.03 18.99
C THR A 841 -37.08 -27.15 18.58
N PRO A 842 -36.56 -28.33 18.20
CA PRO A 842 -37.35 -29.56 18.19
C PRO A 842 -37.99 -29.83 19.55
N GLU A 843 -38.97 -30.74 19.58
CA GLU A 843 -39.75 -31.06 20.77
C GLU A 843 -38.93 -31.55 21.96
N TYR A 844 -37.81 -32.22 21.68
CA TYR A 844 -36.92 -32.76 22.71
C TYR A 844 -35.57 -32.06 22.62
N VAL A 845 -35.17 -31.40 23.71
CA VAL A 845 -33.81 -30.90 23.93
C VAL A 845 -33.24 -31.68 25.11
N TYR A 846 -32.14 -32.39 24.89
CA TYR A 846 -31.49 -33.16 25.95
C TYR A 846 -30.28 -32.39 26.47
N VAL A 847 -30.27 -32.16 27.78
CA VAL A 847 -29.16 -31.57 28.52
C VAL A 847 -28.50 -32.68 29.31
N TYR A 848 -27.18 -32.73 29.29
CA TYR A 848 -26.39 -33.74 29.99
C TYR A 848 -25.37 -33.09 30.89
N ASP A 849 -25.12 -33.69 32.05
CA ASP A 849 -24.05 -33.27 32.94
C ASP A 849 -23.31 -34.49 33.52
N LEU A 850 -22.03 -34.30 33.81
CA LEU A 850 -21.16 -35.31 34.40
C LEU A 850 -20.67 -34.81 35.75
N ILE A 851 -20.97 -35.58 36.79
CA ILE A 851 -20.61 -35.23 38.16
C ILE A 851 -19.23 -35.81 38.47
N PRO A 852 -18.25 -34.97 38.83
CA PRO A 852 -16.91 -35.43 39.17
C PRO A 852 -16.91 -36.44 40.31
N LYS A 853 -15.85 -37.24 40.38
CA LYS A 853 -15.66 -38.21 41.45
C LYS A 853 -15.62 -37.53 42.82
N ASN A 854 -16.13 -38.23 43.83
CA ASN A 854 -16.26 -37.77 45.23
C ASN A 854 -17.30 -36.67 45.48
N PHE A 855 -18.08 -36.28 44.47
CA PHE A 855 -19.25 -35.43 44.65
C PHE A 855 -20.54 -36.23 44.69
N THR A 856 -21.50 -35.68 45.41
CA THR A 856 -22.89 -36.11 45.51
C THR A 856 -23.79 -34.95 45.12
N VAL A 857 -24.95 -35.29 44.54
CA VAL A 857 -25.95 -34.34 44.08
C VAL A 857 -27.13 -34.36 45.05
N SER A 858 -27.71 -33.19 45.30
CA SER A 858 -28.93 -33.00 46.08
C SER A 858 -29.68 -31.76 45.59
N ASP A 859 -30.91 -31.53 46.09
CA ASP A 859 -31.69 -30.31 45.83
C ASP A 859 -31.90 -30.01 44.33
N GLU A 860 -32.24 -31.04 43.55
CA GLU A 860 -32.43 -30.93 42.10
C GLU A 860 -33.80 -30.31 41.77
N TRP A 861 -33.82 -29.30 40.90
CA TRP A 861 -35.07 -28.76 40.34
C TRP A 861 -34.88 -28.11 38.96
N VAL A 862 -36.00 -27.95 38.24
CA VAL A 862 -36.09 -27.15 37.02
C VAL A 862 -37.06 -26.01 37.27
N ASN A 863 -36.64 -24.77 37.00
CA ASN A 863 -37.41 -23.56 37.34
C ASN A 863 -38.83 -23.58 36.77
N GLN A 864 -38.98 -24.08 35.55
CA GLN A 864 -40.24 -24.29 34.85
C GLN A 864 -40.49 -25.80 34.75
N SER A 865 -41.16 -26.39 35.74
CA SER A 865 -41.49 -27.82 35.71
C SER A 865 -42.35 -28.21 34.50
N SER A 866 -43.08 -27.28 33.89
CA SER A 866 -43.83 -27.50 32.64
C SER A 866 -42.94 -27.65 31.41
N MET A 867 -41.68 -27.21 31.48
CA MET A 867 -40.69 -27.40 30.41
C MET A 867 -39.94 -28.72 30.57
N LEU A 868 -40.07 -29.42 31.71
CA LEU A 868 -39.42 -30.71 31.95
C LEU A 868 -40.32 -31.87 31.50
N ILE A 869 -39.82 -32.70 30.59
CA ILE A 869 -40.50 -33.93 30.14
C ILE A 869 -40.14 -35.08 31.06
N ALA A 870 -38.84 -35.27 31.27
CA ALA A 870 -38.28 -36.34 32.07
C ALA A 870 -36.85 -35.99 32.47
N GLU A 871 -36.38 -36.59 33.54
CA GLU A 871 -35.00 -36.50 34.00
C GLU A 871 -34.55 -37.87 34.52
N GLY A 872 -33.24 -38.07 34.60
CA GLY A 872 -32.69 -39.27 35.15
C GLY A 872 -31.20 -39.18 35.39
N ASN A 873 -30.68 -40.17 36.09
CA ASN A 873 -29.26 -40.27 36.40
C ASN A 873 -28.77 -41.72 36.26
N HIS A 874 -27.46 -41.87 36.10
CA HIS A 874 -26.80 -43.16 36.01
C HIS A 874 -25.47 -43.13 36.76
N THR A 875 -25.30 -44.05 37.71
CA THR A 875 -24.03 -44.20 38.44
C THR A 875 -22.95 -44.75 37.51
N ILE A 876 -21.85 -44.01 37.37
CA ILE A 876 -20.73 -44.41 36.54
C ILE A 876 -19.74 -45.20 37.39
N THR A 877 -19.64 -46.51 37.15
CA THR A 877 -18.71 -47.40 37.88
C THR A 877 -17.42 -47.69 37.11
N THR A 878 -17.39 -47.39 35.81
CA THR A 878 -16.31 -47.77 34.88
C THR A 878 -15.29 -46.66 34.62
N ASN A 879 -15.64 -45.39 34.85
CA ASN A 879 -14.76 -44.25 34.61
C ASN A 879 -14.20 -43.73 35.94
N PRO A 880 -12.88 -43.66 36.13
CA PRO A 880 -12.28 -43.19 37.38
C PRO A 880 -12.50 -41.70 37.66
N ARG A 881 -13.01 -40.90 36.71
CA ARG A 881 -13.16 -39.45 36.83
C ARG A 881 -14.54 -38.98 37.31
N TYR A 882 -15.59 -39.77 37.12
CA TYR A 882 -16.97 -39.33 37.34
C TYR A 882 -17.74 -40.31 38.22
N ASN A 883 -18.61 -39.81 39.09
CA ASN A 883 -19.50 -40.61 39.94
C ASN A 883 -20.86 -40.86 39.29
N LEU A 884 -21.38 -39.87 38.57
CA LEU A 884 -22.77 -39.84 38.10
C LEU A 884 -22.82 -39.14 36.73
N SER A 885 -23.65 -39.64 35.81
CA SER A 885 -24.16 -38.84 34.70
C SER A 885 -25.62 -38.50 34.96
N MET A 886 -26.00 -37.27 34.62
CA MET A 886 -27.36 -36.76 34.73
C MET A 886 -27.84 -36.30 33.36
N TRP A 887 -29.15 -36.38 33.15
CA TRP A 887 -29.78 -35.88 31.95
C TRP A 887 -31.17 -35.32 32.22
N TRP A 888 -31.53 -34.30 31.45
CA TRP A 888 -32.86 -33.68 31.44
C TRP A 888 -33.35 -33.62 30.00
N ALA A 889 -34.57 -34.13 29.78
CA ALA A 889 -35.31 -33.96 28.56
C ALA A 889 -36.26 -32.78 28.73
N LEU A 890 -36.00 -31.71 27.98
CA LEU A 890 -36.80 -30.50 27.98
C LEU A 890 -37.74 -30.48 26.78
N HIS A 891 -38.91 -29.91 26.97
CA HIS A 891 -39.81 -29.49 25.90
C HIS A 891 -39.14 -28.43 25.02
N ALA A 892 -39.71 -28.21 23.85
CA ALA A 892 -39.17 -27.25 22.90
C ALA A 892 -39.03 -25.83 23.48
N ILE A 893 -37.82 -25.27 23.35
CA ILE A 893 -37.44 -23.96 23.86
C ILE A 893 -37.71 -22.89 22.79
N TYR A 894 -38.43 -21.84 23.17
CA TYR A 894 -38.85 -20.75 22.29
C TYR A 894 -37.66 -19.84 21.92
N PRO A 895 -37.65 -19.26 20.71
CA PRO A 895 -36.52 -18.48 20.23
C PRO A 895 -36.41 -17.09 20.87
N GLY A 896 -35.25 -16.47 20.66
CA GLY A 896 -35.02 -15.07 20.97
C GLY A 896 -34.67 -14.81 22.44
N ALA A 897 -33.97 -15.74 23.08
CA ALA A 897 -33.16 -15.42 24.26
C ALA A 897 -32.00 -14.49 23.86
N ASP A 898 -31.53 -13.66 24.78
CA ASP A 898 -30.36 -12.79 24.58
C ASP A 898 -29.04 -13.56 24.75
N GLY A 899 -29.05 -14.66 25.50
CA GLY A 899 -27.89 -15.50 25.69
C GLY A 899 -26.94 -14.98 26.78
N ASP A 900 -27.37 -14.12 27.69
CA ASP A 900 -26.52 -13.59 28.76
C ASP A 900 -26.19 -14.66 29.83
N GLY A 901 -26.91 -15.80 29.83
CA GLY A 901 -26.74 -16.88 30.80
C GLY A 901 -27.27 -16.53 32.19
N ASN A 902 -28.12 -15.51 32.34
CA ASN A 902 -28.67 -15.08 33.61
C ASN A 902 -29.74 -16.06 34.10
N TRP A 903 -29.43 -16.80 35.18
CA TRP A 903 -30.36 -17.76 35.78
C TRP A 903 -31.57 -17.11 36.47
N ASN A 904 -31.61 -15.78 36.58
CA ASN A 904 -32.72 -15.02 37.17
C ASN A 904 -33.52 -14.22 36.13
N ASP A 905 -33.31 -14.42 34.82
CA ASP A 905 -34.10 -13.73 33.80
C ASP A 905 -35.55 -14.23 33.76
N THR A 906 -36.37 -13.60 34.59
CA THR A 906 -37.79 -13.97 34.75
C THR A 906 -38.57 -13.74 33.46
N ALA A 907 -38.18 -12.79 32.61
CA ALA A 907 -38.90 -12.48 31.39
C ALA A 907 -38.71 -13.59 30.35
N GLU A 908 -37.48 -14.06 30.17
CA GLU A 908 -37.17 -15.16 29.26
C GLU A 908 -37.69 -16.50 29.76
N ILE A 909 -37.56 -16.74 31.06
CA ILE A 909 -38.05 -17.96 31.71
C ILE A 909 -39.57 -18.09 31.56
N LEU A 910 -40.34 -17.04 31.82
CA LEU A 910 -41.79 -17.06 31.65
C LEU A 910 -42.21 -17.18 30.18
N ALA A 911 -41.36 -16.71 29.26
CA ALA A 911 -41.57 -16.84 27.82
C ALA A 911 -41.12 -18.20 27.25
N ASN A 912 -40.66 -19.14 28.09
CA ASN A 912 -40.12 -20.44 27.71
C ASN A 912 -38.93 -20.36 26.73
N LYS A 913 -38.16 -19.26 26.78
CA LYS A 913 -36.95 -19.06 25.97
C LYS A 913 -35.69 -19.57 26.66
N THR A 914 -35.75 -19.60 27.99
CA THR A 914 -34.66 -19.96 28.88
C THR A 914 -35.18 -20.94 29.92
N VAL A 915 -34.48 -22.06 30.08
CA VAL A 915 -34.75 -23.07 31.11
C VAL A 915 -33.55 -23.16 32.03
N VAL A 916 -33.80 -23.12 33.34
CA VAL A 916 -32.75 -23.22 34.35
C VAL A 916 -32.92 -24.53 35.10
N ILE A 917 -31.90 -25.37 34.99
CA ILE A 917 -31.75 -26.59 35.78
C ILE A 917 -30.81 -26.25 36.94
N HIS A 918 -31.20 -26.62 38.15
CA HIS A 918 -30.39 -26.42 39.34
C HIS A 918 -30.22 -27.71 40.11
N TYR A 919 -29.07 -27.81 40.77
CA TYR A 919 -28.80 -28.79 41.80
C TYR A 919 -27.65 -28.34 42.69
N LYS A 920 -27.53 -28.95 43.87
CA LYS A 920 -26.41 -28.76 44.80
C LYS A 920 -25.38 -29.86 44.73
N LEU A 921 -24.12 -29.48 44.65
CA LEU A 921 -22.97 -30.36 44.79
C LEU A 921 -22.40 -30.31 46.20
N ASN A 922 -22.19 -31.48 46.78
CA ASN A 922 -21.44 -31.64 48.03
C ASN A 922 -20.43 -32.78 47.87
N GLY A 923 -19.17 -32.53 48.20
CA GLY A 923 -18.11 -33.51 48.03
C GLY A 923 -16.77 -33.05 48.57
N THR A 924 -15.93 -34.02 48.91
CA THR A 924 -14.54 -33.81 49.36
C THR A 924 -13.64 -34.86 48.74
N GLY A 925 -12.46 -34.48 48.26
CA GLY A 925 -11.48 -35.43 47.70
C GLY A 925 -10.75 -34.88 46.48
N GLU A 926 -10.02 -35.76 45.77
CA GLU A 926 -9.36 -35.41 44.51
C GLU A 926 -10.36 -35.45 43.34
N PHE A 927 -10.37 -34.40 42.53
CA PHE A 927 -11.13 -34.30 41.28
C PHE A 927 -10.41 -33.31 40.35
N TYR A 928 -10.79 -33.29 39.06
CA TYR A 928 -10.30 -32.31 38.11
C TYR A 928 -11.27 -31.12 38.07
N PRO A 929 -10.84 -29.89 38.41
CA PRO A 929 -11.74 -28.73 38.41
C PRO A 929 -12.39 -28.44 37.05
N SER A 930 -11.68 -28.72 35.94
CA SER A 930 -12.23 -28.58 34.59
C SER A 930 -13.46 -29.46 34.34
N ASP A 931 -13.50 -30.64 34.95
CA ASP A 931 -14.56 -31.62 34.75
C ASP A 931 -15.90 -31.12 35.34
N ALA A 932 -15.85 -30.25 36.36
CA ALA A 932 -17.05 -29.65 36.95
C ALA A 932 -17.80 -28.71 36.00
N PHE A 933 -17.18 -28.25 34.91
CA PHE A 933 -17.76 -27.29 33.98
C PHE A 933 -18.22 -27.90 32.66
N ILE A 934 -18.11 -29.22 32.49
CA ILE A 934 -18.53 -29.90 31.26
C ILE A 934 -20.06 -30.02 31.26
N VAL A 935 -20.70 -29.57 30.18
CA VAL A 935 -22.13 -29.76 29.95
C VAL A 935 -22.34 -30.23 28.50
N GLY A 936 -23.24 -31.18 28.30
CA GLY A 936 -23.64 -31.69 26.99
C GLY A 936 -25.00 -31.16 26.60
N ILE A 937 -25.20 -30.95 25.31
CA ILE A 937 -26.49 -30.53 24.74
C ILE A 937 -26.74 -31.27 23.42
N ASP A 938 -27.98 -31.72 23.20
CA ASP A 938 -28.51 -32.20 21.93
C ASP A 938 -29.83 -31.44 21.68
N PRO A 939 -29.95 -30.64 20.60
CA PRO A 939 -29.85 -31.13 19.21
C PRO A 939 -28.74 -30.49 18.35
N THR A 940 -28.71 -30.84 17.05
CA THR A 940 -27.65 -30.55 16.04
C THR A 940 -27.08 -29.12 16.04
N ASN A 941 -27.89 -28.09 16.32
CA ASN A 941 -27.46 -26.68 16.29
C ASN A 941 -27.19 -26.12 17.70
N SER A 942 -25.95 -26.26 18.16
CA SER A 942 -25.39 -25.57 19.33
C SER A 942 -24.24 -24.64 18.92
N LEU A 943 -23.99 -23.60 19.73
CA LEU A 943 -22.86 -22.69 19.55
C LEU A 943 -21.51 -23.44 19.53
N LEU A 944 -21.38 -24.49 20.34
CA LEU A 944 -20.22 -25.38 20.39
C LEU A 944 -20.68 -26.84 20.56
N PRO A 945 -20.09 -27.83 19.85
CA PRO A 945 -20.41 -29.25 20.06
C PRO A 945 -19.91 -29.76 21.42
N THR A 946 -18.91 -29.11 22.02
CA THR A 946 -18.42 -29.33 23.38
C THR A 946 -17.96 -27.99 23.97
N THR A 947 -18.46 -27.61 25.14
CA THR A 947 -17.99 -26.42 25.86
C THR A 947 -16.59 -26.69 26.42
N SER A 948 -15.56 -26.01 25.93
CA SER A 948 -14.42 -25.68 26.79
C SER A 948 -14.84 -24.45 27.60
N PRO A 949 -14.92 -24.53 28.93
CA PRO A 949 -15.54 -23.49 29.74
C PRO A 949 -14.71 -22.20 29.76
N LYS A 950 -15.36 -21.05 29.51
CA LYS A 950 -14.85 -19.75 29.94
C LYS A 950 -15.07 -19.65 31.46
N ILE A 951 -14.03 -19.94 32.24
CA ILE A 951 -14.09 -19.82 33.71
C ILE A 951 -13.93 -18.35 34.07
N THR A 952 -15.03 -17.68 34.44
CA THR A 952 -15.00 -16.34 35.01
C THR A 952 -15.02 -16.47 36.53
N THR A 953 -13.94 -16.08 37.21
CA THR A 953 -13.89 -16.06 38.68
C THR A 953 -14.43 -14.72 39.18
N VAL A 954 -15.60 -14.73 39.82
CA VAL A 954 -16.13 -13.55 40.51
C VAL A 954 -15.57 -13.58 41.93
N ALA A 955 -14.56 -12.76 42.21
CA ALA A 955 -14.01 -12.60 43.56
C ALA A 955 -14.96 -11.72 44.40
N GLY A 956 -15.94 -12.33 45.04
CA GLY A 956 -16.68 -11.71 46.14
C GLY A 956 -15.84 -11.75 47.42
N THR A 957 -15.60 -10.60 48.04
CA THR A 957 -14.94 -10.49 49.34
C THR A 957 -15.85 -11.06 50.43
N VAL A 958 -15.74 -12.37 50.69
CA VAL A 958 -16.19 -12.96 51.95
C VAL A 958 -15.05 -13.82 52.49
N GLU A 959 -14.39 -13.31 53.52
CA GLU A 959 -13.40 -14.05 54.29
C GLU A 959 -14.05 -15.31 54.88
N ASN A 960 -13.35 -16.44 54.73
CA ASN A 960 -13.69 -17.78 55.23
C ASN A 960 -14.60 -18.61 54.31
N ASN A 961 -14.05 -19.09 53.19
CA ASN A 961 -14.10 -20.49 52.72
C ASN A 961 -13.46 -20.63 51.32
N PHE A 962 -12.16 -20.35 51.21
CA PHE A 962 -11.35 -20.80 50.07
C PHE A 962 -10.77 -22.20 50.36
N GLU A 963 -11.60 -23.24 50.52
CA GLU A 963 -11.08 -24.62 50.60
C GLU A 963 -10.95 -25.23 49.19
N ILE A 964 -9.69 -25.38 48.76
CA ILE A 964 -9.12 -26.21 47.67
C ILE A 964 -9.66 -26.00 46.24
N PHE A 965 -10.98 -25.82 46.03
CA PHE A 965 -11.60 -25.67 44.69
C PHE A 965 -11.04 -24.47 43.91
N LEU A 966 -10.81 -23.34 44.59
CA LEU A 966 -10.32 -22.10 43.98
C LEU A 966 -8.79 -21.91 44.08
N ILE A 967 -8.11 -22.60 45.00
CA ILE A 967 -6.64 -22.53 45.11
C ILE A 967 -5.98 -23.22 43.91
N LEU A 968 -6.55 -24.31 43.40
CA LEU A 968 -5.94 -25.01 42.24
C LEU A 968 -6.04 -24.21 40.93
N ILE A 969 -7.14 -23.47 40.71
CA ILE A 969 -7.31 -22.62 39.51
C ILE A 969 -6.35 -21.43 39.54
N ASN A 970 -6.17 -20.80 40.71
CA ASN A 970 -5.18 -19.73 40.87
C ASN A 970 -3.73 -20.24 40.75
N VAL A 971 -3.46 -21.50 41.10
CA VAL A 971 -2.13 -22.10 40.92
C VAL A 971 -1.85 -22.45 39.46
N ILE A 972 -2.85 -22.83 38.66
CA ILE A 972 -2.65 -23.09 37.21
C ILE A 972 -2.40 -21.77 36.45
N PHE A 973 -3.14 -20.70 36.74
CA PHE A 973 -2.87 -19.39 36.13
C PHE A 973 -1.62 -18.70 36.74
N GLY A 974 -1.36 -18.88 38.03
CA GLY A 974 -0.19 -18.35 38.72
C GLY A 974 1.12 -19.02 38.29
N LEU A 975 1.12 -20.33 38.00
CA LEU A 975 2.30 -21.04 37.47
C LEU A 975 2.56 -20.73 36.00
N GLY A 976 1.55 -20.42 35.20
CA GLY A 976 1.73 -19.88 33.84
C GLY A 976 2.44 -18.52 33.83
N ILE A 977 2.18 -17.67 34.84
CA ILE A 977 2.86 -16.37 34.99
C ILE A 977 4.24 -16.52 35.64
N LEU A 978 4.44 -17.47 36.58
CA LEU A 978 5.74 -17.69 37.22
C LEU A 978 6.74 -18.48 36.35
N THR A 979 6.30 -19.35 35.44
CA THR A 979 7.23 -19.98 34.47
C THR A 979 7.76 -18.99 33.44
N LYS A 980 7.07 -17.88 33.16
CA LYS A 980 7.62 -16.80 32.32
C LYS A 980 8.71 -15.98 33.03
N ARG A 981 8.73 -15.93 34.36
CA ARG A 981 9.72 -15.13 35.11
C ARG A 981 11.04 -15.86 35.41
N ASN A 982 11.05 -17.19 35.49
CA ASN A 982 12.28 -17.95 35.78
C ASN A 982 13.08 -18.44 34.55
N ILE A 983 12.58 -18.28 33.32
CA ILE A 983 13.36 -18.62 32.12
C ILE A 983 14.32 -17.49 31.69
N ARG A 984 14.16 -16.25 32.18
CA ARG A 984 15.07 -15.14 31.84
C ARG A 984 16.33 -15.00 32.72
N ASN A 985 16.50 -15.80 33.77
CA ASN A 985 17.72 -15.77 34.61
C ASN A 985 18.58 -17.04 34.53
N ASN A 986 18.34 -17.94 33.58
CA ASN A 986 19.23 -19.06 33.29
C ASN A 986 19.33 -19.31 31.78
N LYS A 987 20.00 -18.40 31.08
CA LYS A 987 20.88 -18.68 29.92
C LYS A 987 21.56 -17.40 29.47
#